data_AF-A0A2N2ZU31-F1
#
_entry.id   AF-A0A2N2ZU31-F1
#
_cell.length_a   1.000
_cell.length_b   1.000
_cell.length_c   1.000
_cell.angle_alpha   90.00
_cell.angle_beta   90.00
_cell.angle_gamma   90.00
#
_symmetry.space_group_name_H-M   'P 1'
#
loop_
_entity.id
_entity.type
_entity.pdbx_description
1 polymer ?
#
loop_
_entity_poly.entity_id
_entity_poly.type
_entity_poly.pdbx_seq_one_letter_code
_entity_poly.pdbx_strand_id
1 'polypeptide(L)'
;MKTITIINNSIYGWKSRTILVFLIVSSLIFQSVKAQTDFECDIDSLFFENYENYSEAAFVSSTFGNVFTPKGDLRILVIYAGFTNDNNKIGGVNPNTGDTTVSIWPYYDMNGDSLNTFPTNINETFYTNINQFSPTNTDKSISNYYYQMSLPSGNPLKIVADVFPERINVPADIVNDNSGFGGWWNYSNWVMDSIAVKYPNYDWSPYDNRKNQPAYAFDNTDTVNYPPDNIVDYVVLVFRYNNQTCALDPNPPLLPQYPNTLCKNPYSNTSVANIPFKAFTDSLSNTYQIKHGYTTFSGINGLGRTAFYHELGHQLYNSPHYNAANGLVGRQFYTNFGWGMMKSGGPHVFETALAWERWYLGWIELTTGATQINTQIDTITDIQNGGIYILKDFATTGDVIRIKLPYVINQYLWLENHQGKNTFDNREGFIFNGTSDSLPKAPRGLGVYIENLAQSRLNGIGVASQHTNKFKYLNKNGHFDYSNQYSDPEPTAPEVWNGVTYNFVRNEINPLSPHSPNALLRNDFISAPTINKIDYHDHYNNNTSNGVKNEHRIVYKEDGGFTYGAFGNNMMFTVGDTIDLGSNPAIANIQYFNKVNDTLSPIFLNGISVKILSFNIDSSLTVKISMDDYNVNNDTRYTGNIILSPNIVNSSNYSLNLKPGKTLKIDKSGTSNKQFITANNDFVDPTVLTLQTGSYFHVEQNATVNVQNNSTLHLKSGSKMELESGARLHLFAGTTLIIDDGAELILKPGAILIIEEGATVYYNNNQSGKGLLVGATSISGNAARVEVKGKIIFDANATWVHNRDGYYHFFPVHQLIIPSTVVMNFTGKNKTHKFIELAPNTTLMLTDISVTLNVGMIFYNFNTHIYLDNVALTSVASTYNPLTNPNNTSIGLIIENPVSFFINGCDFNQLQNGITVSNGTSLTPYTLQSTNFNTVLDRCVELANVHALNITGGVFQSANIGVFGSANVLTITNTEIKSMNYGVHLSETSGAYFSNAKIHINNIGIFTDASLVFLRNGTKVYDNVGNGLELYGVYNSVTRSFTSMLTVGDLGCGSIYNNGNNGVYAKNTILNIDAIQHSINRGDANVIPNQFYGNTNLMFDVCYSFGARSPSQINAKGNYWGASVITPSEYSIVGNGCPGEFGNPQNIALVTTSHSTCFSATSCMNCASGGGSSSSMLVNEETPSVESVVQEAFTVANLPFIV
;
A
#
# COMPACT_ATOMS: atom_id res chain seq x y z
N MET A 1 -8.53 -26.85 -26.07
CA MET A 1 -8.72 -27.08 -27.53
C MET A 1 -10.06 -27.77 -27.78
N LYS A 2 -11.09 -27.00 -28.12
CA LYS A 2 -12.26 -27.39 -28.94
C LYS A 2 -12.99 -26.09 -29.28
N THR A 3 -12.86 -25.71 -30.54
CA THR A 3 -13.39 -24.49 -31.16
C THR A 3 -14.87 -24.70 -31.45
N ILE A 4 -15.74 -23.74 -31.07
CA ILE A 4 -17.10 -23.63 -31.61
C ILE A 4 -17.23 -22.24 -32.21
N THR A 5 -17.31 -22.23 -33.54
CA THR A 5 -17.67 -21.08 -34.37
C THR A 5 -19.18 -21.07 -34.54
N ILE A 6 -19.85 -19.96 -34.22
CA ILE A 6 -21.24 -19.72 -34.62
C ILE A 6 -21.28 -18.45 -35.46
N ILE A 7 -21.61 -18.64 -36.72
CA ILE A 7 -21.98 -17.64 -37.72
C ILE A 7 -23.44 -17.26 -37.42
N ASN A 8 -23.78 -15.97 -37.45
CA ASN A 8 -25.18 -15.57 -37.59
C ASN A 8 -25.32 -14.33 -38.48
N ASN A 9 -25.99 -14.53 -39.62
CA ASN A 9 -26.60 -13.49 -40.44
C ASN A 9 -28.11 -13.47 -40.13
N SER A 10 -28.59 -12.26 -39.82
CA SER A 10 -29.91 -11.67 -40.13
C SER A 10 -31.17 -12.56 -40.20
N ILE A 11 -32.21 -12.21 -39.43
CA ILE A 11 -33.46 -11.56 -39.91
C ILE A 11 -34.45 -11.41 -38.75
N TYR A 12 -35.08 -10.23 -38.70
CA TYR A 12 -36.09 -9.73 -37.76
C TYR A 12 -37.37 -10.58 -37.66
N GLY A 13 -38.01 -10.57 -36.49
CA GLY A 13 -39.41 -10.95 -36.32
C GLY A 13 -39.89 -10.94 -34.87
N TRP A 14 -40.62 -9.89 -34.48
CA TRP A 14 -41.24 -9.70 -33.16
C TRP A 14 -42.24 -10.80 -32.76
N LYS A 15 -42.23 -11.20 -31.47
CA LYS A 15 -43.44 -11.29 -30.63
C LYS A 15 -43.10 -11.44 -29.15
N SER A 16 -43.83 -10.65 -28.37
CA SER A 16 -43.65 -10.34 -26.96
C SER A 16 -44.28 -11.38 -26.02
N ARG A 17 -43.72 -11.45 -24.80
CA ARG A 17 -44.24 -12.02 -23.53
C ARG A 17 -44.30 -13.55 -23.44
N THR A 18 -43.51 -14.11 -22.51
CA THR A 18 -43.94 -14.81 -21.27
C THR A 18 -42.70 -15.47 -20.63
N ILE A 19 -42.73 -15.68 -19.30
CA ILE A 19 -41.87 -16.54 -18.46
C ILE A 19 -40.78 -15.80 -17.65
N LEU A 20 -41.26 -15.13 -16.61
CA LEU A 20 -40.66 -15.15 -15.27
C LEU A 20 -41.03 -16.51 -14.65
N VAL A 21 -40.05 -17.22 -14.08
CA VAL A 21 -40.09 -18.48 -13.26
C VAL A 21 -39.11 -19.50 -13.84
N PHE A 22 -37.85 -19.44 -13.39
CA PHE A 22 -36.94 -20.59 -13.18
C PHE A 22 -35.61 -20.05 -12.65
N LEU A 23 -35.44 -20.01 -11.32
CA LEU A 23 -34.17 -20.17 -10.57
C LEU A 23 -34.36 -19.77 -9.09
N ILE A 24 -35.21 -20.51 -8.38
CA ILE A 24 -35.13 -20.64 -6.91
C ILE A 24 -35.27 -22.14 -6.60
N VAL A 25 -34.25 -22.95 -6.93
CA VAL A 25 -33.95 -24.23 -6.27
C VAL A 25 -32.49 -24.58 -6.59
N SER A 26 -31.54 -24.19 -5.75
CA SER A 26 -30.27 -24.92 -5.50
C SER A 26 -29.38 -24.15 -4.51
N SER A 27 -29.84 -24.01 -3.28
CA SER A 27 -28.96 -23.54 -2.20
C SER A 27 -29.43 -24.08 -0.84
N LEU A 28 -29.20 -25.36 -0.60
CA LEU A 28 -29.11 -25.92 0.75
C LEU A 28 -28.03 -27.00 0.76
N ILE A 29 -27.25 -26.99 1.85
CA ILE A 29 -26.22 -27.95 2.31
C ILE A 29 -24.77 -27.60 1.88
N PHE A 30 -24.09 -26.75 2.65
CA PHE A 30 -23.02 -27.12 3.60
C PHE A 30 -22.58 -25.89 4.41
N GLN A 31 -22.48 -26.06 5.73
CA GLN A 31 -22.01 -25.06 6.70
C GLN A 31 -20.47 -25.08 6.85
N SER A 32 -19.97 -23.94 7.35
CA SER A 32 -18.65 -23.67 7.95
C SER A 32 -17.50 -23.35 6.99
N VAL A 33 -17.10 -22.07 6.91
CA VAL A 33 -15.96 -21.44 7.61
C VAL A 33 -16.07 -19.92 7.41
N LYS A 34 -15.86 -19.14 8.49
CA LYS A 34 -15.80 -17.67 8.45
C LYS A 34 -14.52 -17.23 7.73
N ALA A 35 -14.66 -16.63 6.55
CA ALA A 35 -13.66 -15.75 5.96
C ALA A 35 -14.39 -14.56 5.34
N GLN A 36 -14.13 -13.39 5.91
CA GLN A 36 -14.70 -12.11 5.53
C GLN A 36 -13.90 -11.61 4.32
N THR A 37 -14.40 -11.88 3.12
CA THR A 37 -13.91 -11.29 1.87
C THR A 37 -14.96 -10.31 1.38
N ASP A 38 -14.72 -9.03 1.62
CA ASP A 38 -15.47 -7.93 1.03
C ASP A 38 -15.13 -7.87 -0.47
N PHE A 39 -16.05 -8.41 -1.27
CA PHE A 39 -16.13 -8.19 -2.71
C PHE A 39 -17.57 -7.79 -3.01
N GLU A 40 -17.97 -6.62 -2.52
CA GLU A 40 -19.16 -5.94 -3.03
C GLU A 40 -18.82 -5.39 -4.42
N CYS A 41 -19.29 -6.10 -5.44
CA CYS A 41 -19.58 -5.49 -6.73
C CYS A 41 -20.63 -4.41 -6.48
N ASP A 42 -20.19 -3.16 -6.61
CA ASP A 42 -21.02 -1.96 -6.66
C ASP A 42 -21.92 -2.05 -7.91
N ILE A 43 -23.04 -2.77 -7.82
CA ILE A 43 -24.15 -2.69 -8.77
C ILE A 43 -25.03 -1.55 -8.28
N ASP A 44 -24.51 -0.32 -8.41
CA ASP A 44 -25.27 0.90 -8.15
C ASP A 44 -25.38 1.73 -9.44
N SER A 45 -25.99 1.11 -10.46
CA SER A 45 -26.37 1.78 -11.71
C SER A 45 -27.76 1.41 -12.25
N LEU A 46 -28.59 0.61 -11.55
CA LEU A 46 -29.83 0.09 -12.14
C LEU A 46 -31.14 0.76 -11.72
N PHE A 47 -31.12 1.92 -11.07
CA PHE A 47 -32.33 2.71 -10.83
C PHE A 47 -32.16 4.16 -11.30
N PHE A 48 -31.99 4.36 -12.61
CA PHE A 48 -32.51 5.50 -13.40
C PHE A 48 -32.28 5.37 -14.93
N GLU A 49 -31.88 4.20 -15.46
CA GLU A 49 -31.72 3.94 -16.91
C GLU A 49 -33.05 3.77 -17.70
N ASN A 50 -34.15 4.39 -17.28
CA ASN A 50 -35.37 4.42 -18.11
C ASN A 50 -35.32 5.54 -19.16
N TYR A 51 -34.23 5.61 -19.95
CA TYR A 51 -34.14 6.43 -21.15
C TYR A 51 -33.70 5.66 -22.42
N GLU A 52 -33.59 4.33 -22.38
CA GLU A 52 -33.12 3.52 -23.53
C GLU A 52 -34.21 2.89 -24.41
N ASN A 53 -35.50 3.26 -24.28
CA ASN A 53 -36.55 2.74 -25.16
C ASN A 53 -37.00 3.73 -26.24
N TYR A 54 -36.04 4.31 -26.98
CA TYR A 54 -36.30 4.85 -28.33
C TYR A 54 -35.72 3.90 -29.38
N SER A 55 -36.45 2.84 -29.71
CA SER A 55 -36.19 2.07 -30.94
C SER A 55 -36.60 2.93 -32.15
N GLU A 56 -35.65 3.10 -33.09
CA GLU A 56 -35.60 4.04 -34.23
C GLU A 56 -35.10 5.48 -33.93
N ALA A 57 -34.16 5.62 -32.98
CA ALA A 57 -33.59 6.93 -32.63
C ALA A 57 -32.87 7.60 -33.82
N ALA A 58 -33.35 8.80 -34.17
CA ALA A 58 -32.63 9.79 -34.97
C ALA A 58 -31.19 9.96 -34.44
N PHE A 59 -30.24 10.28 -35.31
CA PHE A 59 -28.84 10.51 -34.95
C PHE A 59 -28.73 11.66 -33.93
N VAL A 60 -28.61 11.33 -32.64
CA VAL A 60 -28.54 12.31 -31.54
C VAL A 60 -27.09 12.80 -31.42
N SER A 61 -26.82 14.08 -31.68
CA SER A 61 -25.50 14.70 -31.58
C SER A 61 -25.56 16.04 -30.85
N SER A 62 -24.65 16.25 -29.90
CA SER A 62 -24.42 17.51 -29.20
C SER A 62 -24.13 18.70 -30.12
N THR A 63 -23.60 18.44 -31.33
CA THR A 63 -23.38 19.46 -32.37
C THR A 63 -24.68 20.08 -32.88
N PHE A 64 -25.83 19.46 -32.62
CA PHE A 64 -27.15 19.98 -32.95
C PHE A 64 -27.75 20.85 -31.84
N GLY A 65 -27.13 20.87 -30.66
CA GLY A 65 -27.58 21.63 -29.50
C GLY A 65 -28.93 21.18 -28.95
N ASN A 66 -29.32 21.73 -27.79
CA ASN A 66 -30.58 21.42 -27.14
C ASN A 66 -31.72 22.30 -27.66
N VAL A 67 -31.66 23.62 -27.40
CA VAL A 67 -32.70 24.57 -27.84
C VAL A 67 -32.53 25.05 -29.27
N PHE A 68 -31.29 25.19 -29.73
CA PHE A 68 -30.97 25.51 -31.11
C PHE A 68 -29.57 25.01 -31.45
N THR A 69 -29.29 24.85 -32.75
CA THR A 69 -27.98 24.42 -33.21
C THR A 69 -26.95 25.54 -33.02
N PRO A 70 -25.80 25.24 -32.39
CA PRO A 70 -24.77 26.22 -32.00
C PRO A 70 -23.93 26.71 -33.17
N LYS A 71 -24.54 27.00 -34.33
CA LYS A 71 -23.88 27.49 -35.53
C LYS A 71 -24.84 28.36 -36.35
N GLY A 72 -24.33 29.04 -37.38
CA GLY A 72 -25.12 29.89 -38.26
C GLY A 72 -25.72 31.13 -37.57
N ASP A 73 -26.71 31.76 -38.21
CA ASP A 73 -27.23 33.06 -37.79
C ASP A 73 -28.42 32.92 -36.84
N LEU A 74 -28.33 33.53 -35.65
CA LEU A 74 -29.38 33.54 -34.63
C LEU A 74 -29.74 34.99 -34.31
N ARG A 75 -31.02 35.34 -34.50
CA ARG A 75 -31.55 36.65 -34.12
C ARG A 75 -32.38 36.50 -32.85
N ILE A 76 -31.97 37.17 -31.78
CA ILE A 76 -32.63 37.10 -30.48
C ILE A 76 -33.38 38.40 -30.18
N LEU A 77 -34.43 38.31 -29.37
CA LEU A 77 -35.16 39.47 -28.88
C LEU A 77 -34.80 39.75 -27.42
N VAL A 78 -34.38 40.98 -27.11
CA VAL A 78 -34.11 41.44 -25.74
C VAL A 78 -35.27 42.31 -25.27
N ILE A 79 -35.99 41.84 -24.25
CA ILE A 79 -37.10 42.55 -23.62
C ILE A 79 -36.60 43.15 -22.31
N TYR A 80 -36.69 44.46 -22.21
CA TYR A 80 -36.42 45.18 -20.98
C TYR A 80 -37.70 45.33 -20.17
N ALA A 81 -37.64 44.99 -18.88
CA ALA A 81 -38.76 45.07 -17.97
C ALA A 81 -38.41 45.88 -16.71
N GLY A 82 -39.43 46.36 -16.01
CA GLY A 82 -39.30 47.09 -14.74
C GLY A 82 -40.60 47.07 -13.96
N PHE A 83 -40.67 47.85 -12.88
CA PHE A 83 -41.91 47.98 -12.11
C PHE A 83 -42.55 49.35 -12.30
N THR A 84 -43.88 49.42 -12.20
CA THR A 84 -44.64 50.68 -12.37
C THR A 84 -44.30 51.73 -11.31
N ASN A 85 -43.78 51.31 -10.17
CA ASN A 85 -43.34 52.10 -9.03
C ASN A 85 -41.81 52.13 -8.84
N ASP A 86 -41.04 51.82 -9.89
CA ASP A 86 -39.58 52.01 -9.91
C ASP A 86 -39.22 53.47 -9.50
N ASN A 87 -38.41 53.64 -8.45
CA ASN A 87 -38.03 54.97 -7.97
C ASN A 87 -36.80 55.55 -8.69
N ASN A 88 -36.84 56.87 -8.88
CA ASN A 88 -36.00 57.66 -9.79
C ASN A 88 -34.61 58.09 -9.23
N LYS A 89 -34.19 57.60 -8.05
CA LYS A 89 -33.02 58.12 -7.31
C LYS A 89 -31.85 57.14 -7.27
N ILE A 90 -31.39 56.65 -8.41
CA ILE A 90 -30.26 55.73 -8.45
C ILE A 90 -29.04 56.46 -9.03
N GLY A 91 -28.13 56.88 -8.15
CA GLY A 91 -26.73 57.14 -8.50
C GLY A 91 -25.96 55.86 -8.22
N GLY A 92 -25.63 55.11 -9.26
CA GLY A 92 -24.94 53.83 -9.15
C GLY A 92 -23.44 54.09 -9.07
N VAL A 93 -22.80 53.47 -8.09
CA VAL A 93 -21.34 53.41 -8.02
C VAL A 93 -20.90 52.26 -8.91
N ASN A 94 -20.01 52.51 -9.86
CA ASN A 94 -19.32 51.46 -10.60
C ASN A 94 -18.59 50.54 -9.61
N PRO A 95 -18.92 49.25 -9.52
CA PRO A 95 -18.24 48.37 -8.57
C PRO A 95 -16.75 48.14 -8.94
N ASN A 96 -16.37 48.38 -10.20
CA ASN A 96 -14.99 48.19 -10.67
C ASN A 96 -14.15 49.47 -10.65
N THR A 97 -14.76 50.65 -10.58
CA THR A 97 -14.03 51.93 -10.70
C THR A 97 -14.37 52.97 -9.62
N GLY A 98 -15.34 52.69 -8.73
CA GLY A 98 -15.82 53.65 -7.73
C GLY A 98 -16.57 54.86 -8.32
N ASP A 99 -16.79 54.88 -9.63
CA ASP A 99 -17.36 56.01 -10.35
C ASP A 99 -18.89 56.10 -10.14
N THR A 100 -19.38 57.20 -9.58
CA THR A 100 -20.81 57.48 -9.37
C THR A 100 -21.54 57.98 -10.63
N THR A 101 -20.84 58.12 -11.76
CA THR A 101 -21.36 58.70 -13.01
C THR A 101 -21.73 57.66 -14.07
N VAL A 102 -21.67 56.36 -13.76
CA VAL A 102 -22.04 55.31 -14.71
C VAL A 102 -23.53 55.36 -15.03
N SER A 103 -23.83 55.34 -16.34
CA SER A 103 -25.16 55.32 -16.92
C SER A 103 -25.98 54.12 -16.40
N ILE A 104 -26.71 54.33 -15.31
CA ILE A 104 -27.92 53.57 -15.04
C ILE A 104 -28.91 54.03 -16.09
N TRP A 105 -29.47 53.08 -16.83
CA TRP A 105 -30.50 53.44 -17.79
C TRP A 105 -31.68 54.11 -17.07
N PRO A 106 -31.96 55.38 -17.43
CA PRO A 106 -32.71 56.28 -16.58
C PRO A 106 -34.17 55.82 -16.47
N TYR A 107 -34.90 56.26 -15.45
CA TYR A 107 -36.33 55.93 -15.36
C TYR A 107 -37.20 56.89 -16.20
N TYR A 108 -36.66 58.05 -16.59
CA TYR A 108 -37.23 59.01 -17.53
C TYR A 108 -36.24 59.35 -18.64
N ASP A 109 -36.73 59.65 -19.84
CA ASP A 109 -35.89 60.26 -20.88
C ASP A 109 -35.53 61.72 -20.52
N MET A 110 -34.72 62.38 -21.35
CA MET A 110 -34.33 63.80 -21.14
C MET A 110 -35.52 64.78 -21.21
N ASN A 111 -36.72 64.31 -21.55
CA ASN A 111 -37.96 65.09 -21.66
C ASN A 111 -38.97 64.77 -20.52
N GLY A 112 -38.66 63.83 -19.63
CA GLY A 112 -39.56 63.44 -18.53
C GLY A 112 -40.60 62.36 -18.89
N ASP A 113 -40.47 61.67 -20.03
CA ASP A 113 -41.33 60.54 -20.40
C ASP A 113 -40.82 59.21 -19.82
N SER A 114 -41.68 58.48 -19.12
CA SER A 114 -41.31 57.40 -18.17
C SER A 114 -41.12 56.00 -18.77
N LEU A 115 -41.09 55.84 -20.10
CA LEU A 115 -41.32 54.51 -20.72
C LEU A 115 -40.32 54.05 -21.80
N ASN A 116 -39.47 54.92 -22.36
CA ASN A 116 -38.60 54.60 -23.52
C ASN A 116 -37.09 54.58 -23.25
N THR A 117 -36.70 54.56 -21.98
CA THR A 117 -35.30 54.52 -21.58
C THR A 117 -34.75 53.10 -21.70
N PHE A 118 -33.61 52.94 -22.37
CA PHE A 118 -32.85 51.68 -22.50
C PHE A 118 -31.42 51.86 -21.99
N PRO A 119 -30.66 50.79 -21.69
CA PRO A 119 -29.21 50.86 -21.52
C PRO A 119 -28.56 51.59 -22.68
N THR A 120 -27.75 52.62 -22.37
CA THR A 120 -27.08 53.47 -23.36
C THR A 120 -26.12 52.68 -24.27
N ASN A 121 -25.78 51.44 -23.89
CA ASN A 121 -24.69 50.67 -24.47
C ASN A 121 -25.17 49.32 -25.04
N ILE A 122 -26.45 49.18 -25.42
CA ILE A 122 -26.96 47.92 -26.00
C ILE A 122 -26.16 47.46 -27.23
N ASN A 123 -25.77 48.41 -28.09
CA ASN A 123 -24.96 48.17 -29.28
C ASN A 123 -23.49 47.79 -28.95
N GLU A 124 -23.06 47.94 -27.70
CA GLU A 124 -21.77 47.46 -27.20
C GLU A 124 -21.87 46.03 -26.66
N THR A 125 -23.09 45.58 -26.30
CA THR A 125 -23.38 44.23 -25.79
C THR A 125 -23.65 43.24 -26.92
N PHE A 126 -24.40 43.64 -27.94
CA PHE A 126 -24.69 42.84 -29.14
C PHE A 126 -24.48 43.64 -30.43
N TYR A 127 -24.19 42.91 -31.50
CA TYR A 127 -24.35 43.41 -32.85
C TYR A 127 -25.84 43.42 -33.23
N THR A 128 -26.23 44.41 -34.02
CA THR A 128 -27.59 44.57 -34.58
C THR A 128 -27.68 44.02 -36.00
N ASN A 129 -26.54 43.75 -36.64
CA ASN A 129 -26.47 43.29 -38.02
C ASN A 129 -25.38 42.23 -38.21
N ILE A 130 -25.68 41.22 -39.04
CA ILE A 130 -24.78 40.11 -39.36
C ILE A 130 -23.49 40.53 -40.10
N ASN A 131 -23.46 41.72 -40.69
CA ASN A 131 -22.29 42.26 -41.38
C ASN A 131 -21.25 42.85 -40.41
N GLN A 132 -21.57 42.97 -39.12
CA GLN A 132 -20.63 43.46 -38.11
C GLN A 132 -19.60 42.41 -37.69
N PHE A 133 -19.85 41.12 -37.98
CA PHE A 133 -18.94 40.04 -37.62
C PHE A 133 -17.70 40.04 -38.50
N SER A 134 -16.52 40.06 -37.87
CA SER A 134 -15.24 39.89 -38.55
C SER A 134 -14.28 39.07 -37.68
N PRO A 135 -13.45 38.20 -38.28
CA PRO A 135 -12.39 37.47 -37.57
C PRO A 135 -11.43 38.39 -36.79
N THR A 136 -11.30 39.65 -37.21
CA THR A 136 -10.37 40.63 -36.61
C THR A 136 -11.00 41.49 -35.52
N ASN A 137 -12.27 41.29 -35.18
CA ASN A 137 -12.93 42.10 -34.16
C ASN A 137 -12.32 41.84 -32.78
N THR A 138 -12.02 42.93 -32.07
CA THR A 138 -11.40 42.89 -30.74
C THR A 138 -12.32 43.36 -29.62
N ASP A 139 -13.53 43.83 -29.95
CA ASP A 139 -14.53 44.17 -28.94
C ASP A 139 -14.96 42.92 -28.19
N LYS A 140 -15.44 43.11 -26.96
CA LYS A 140 -15.87 42.01 -26.12
C LYS A 140 -17.39 41.85 -26.06
N SER A 141 -18.11 42.21 -27.12
CA SER A 141 -19.56 41.96 -27.19
C SER A 141 -19.87 40.47 -27.09
N ILE A 142 -21.09 40.14 -26.67
CA ILE A 142 -21.60 38.75 -26.63
C ILE A 142 -21.61 38.17 -28.04
N SER A 143 -22.00 38.98 -29.04
CA SER A 143 -21.94 38.63 -30.45
C SER A 143 -20.53 38.19 -30.85
N ASN A 144 -19.51 39.01 -30.59
CA ASN A 144 -18.14 38.65 -30.95
C ASN A 144 -17.64 37.40 -30.20
N TYR A 145 -18.04 37.21 -28.94
CA TYR A 145 -17.65 36.03 -28.15
C TYR A 145 -18.05 34.72 -28.84
N TYR A 146 -19.35 34.53 -29.11
CA TYR A 146 -19.84 33.30 -29.74
C TYR A 146 -19.26 33.11 -31.14
N TYR A 147 -19.13 34.19 -31.90
CA TYR A 147 -18.52 34.15 -33.22
C TYR A 147 -17.06 33.69 -33.18
N GLN A 148 -16.23 34.28 -32.32
CA GLN A 148 -14.81 33.95 -32.20
C GLN A 148 -14.60 32.53 -31.66
N MET A 149 -15.37 32.11 -30.64
CA MET A 149 -15.26 30.77 -30.07
C MET A 149 -15.70 29.67 -31.06
N SER A 150 -16.65 29.96 -31.94
CA SER A 150 -17.15 29.02 -32.96
C SER A 150 -16.49 29.14 -34.33
N LEU A 151 -15.63 30.15 -34.54
CA LEU A 151 -14.99 30.46 -35.82
C LEU A 151 -14.27 29.28 -36.48
N PRO A 152 -13.51 28.42 -35.75
CA PRO A 152 -12.80 27.31 -36.36
C PRO A 152 -13.69 26.25 -37.04
N SER A 153 -14.98 26.19 -36.70
CA SER A 153 -15.93 25.25 -37.33
C SER A 153 -16.16 25.51 -38.82
N GLY A 154 -15.79 26.70 -39.33
CA GLY A 154 -16.11 27.17 -40.68
C GLY A 154 -17.54 27.68 -40.85
N ASN A 155 -18.44 27.45 -39.88
CA ASN A 155 -19.79 28.01 -39.85
C ASN A 155 -20.08 28.59 -38.45
N PRO A 156 -19.47 29.74 -38.08
CA PRO A 156 -19.60 30.27 -36.73
C PRO A 156 -21.05 30.64 -36.36
N LEU A 157 -21.36 30.50 -35.07
CA LEU A 157 -22.56 31.03 -34.45
C LEU A 157 -22.50 32.56 -34.41
N LYS A 158 -23.42 33.20 -35.12
CA LYS A 158 -23.55 34.66 -35.15
C LYS A 158 -24.83 35.07 -34.47
N ILE A 159 -24.71 35.67 -33.28
CA ILE A 159 -25.85 36.13 -32.50
C ILE A 159 -26.03 37.64 -32.70
N VAL A 160 -27.14 38.05 -33.33
CA VAL A 160 -27.57 39.44 -33.36
C VAL A 160 -28.77 39.63 -32.43
N ALA A 161 -28.92 40.82 -31.86
CA ALA A 161 -30.03 41.10 -30.97
C ALA A 161 -30.79 42.36 -31.41
N ASP A 162 -32.11 42.27 -31.38
CA ASP A 162 -32.99 43.45 -31.45
C ASP A 162 -33.57 43.70 -30.06
N VAL A 163 -33.82 44.97 -29.75
CA VAL A 163 -34.42 45.40 -28.49
C VAL A 163 -35.90 45.60 -28.70
N PHE A 164 -36.72 45.04 -27.80
CA PHE A 164 -38.15 45.29 -27.83
C PHE A 164 -38.42 46.81 -27.71
N PRO A 165 -39.29 47.42 -28.52
CA PRO A 165 -39.35 48.88 -28.69
C PRO A 165 -39.71 49.72 -27.45
N GLU A 166 -40.18 49.09 -26.37
CA GLU A 166 -40.50 49.76 -25.11
C GLU A 166 -40.06 48.91 -23.91
N ARG A 167 -39.71 49.56 -22.79
CA ARG A 167 -39.57 48.88 -21.51
C ARG A 167 -40.95 48.52 -20.96
N ILE A 168 -41.16 47.25 -20.63
CA ILE A 168 -42.45 46.78 -20.10
C ILE A 168 -42.47 46.84 -18.58
N ASN A 169 -43.27 47.75 -18.03
CA ASN A 169 -43.44 47.89 -16.59
C ASN A 169 -44.64 47.08 -16.09
N VAL A 170 -44.45 46.30 -15.04
CA VAL A 170 -45.51 45.53 -14.36
C VAL A 170 -45.72 46.04 -12.93
N PRO A 171 -46.91 45.88 -12.33
CA PRO A 171 -47.10 46.27 -10.94
C PRO A 171 -46.22 45.43 -10.01
N ALA A 172 -45.61 46.03 -8.99
CA ALA A 172 -45.04 45.26 -7.89
C ALA A 172 -46.15 44.88 -6.90
N ASP A 173 -46.21 43.60 -6.50
CA ASP A 173 -47.25 43.05 -5.63
C ASP A 173 -46.63 42.24 -4.48
N ILE A 174 -46.97 42.63 -3.25
CA ILE A 174 -46.46 42.04 -2.02
C ILE A 174 -46.76 40.53 -1.88
N VAL A 175 -47.83 40.03 -2.50
CA VAL A 175 -48.17 38.59 -2.49
C VAL A 175 -47.16 37.81 -3.33
N ASN A 176 -46.78 38.34 -4.49
CA ASN A 176 -45.77 37.73 -5.36
C ASN A 176 -44.36 37.90 -4.79
N ASP A 177 -44.06 39.00 -4.12
CA ASP A 177 -42.76 39.24 -3.46
C ASP A 177 -42.39 38.14 -2.45
N ASN A 178 -43.40 37.56 -1.78
CA ASN A 178 -43.25 36.48 -0.81
C ASN A 178 -43.11 35.08 -1.42
N SER A 179 -43.28 34.91 -2.73
CA SER A 179 -43.37 33.60 -3.39
C SER A 179 -42.04 33.08 -3.98
N GLY A 180 -40.90 33.71 -3.66
CA GLY A 180 -39.57 33.28 -4.11
C GLY A 180 -39.44 33.32 -5.64
N PHE A 181 -38.95 32.23 -6.24
CA PHE A 181 -38.91 32.08 -7.71
C PHE A 181 -40.29 32.17 -8.35
N GLY A 182 -41.34 31.67 -7.67
CA GLY A 182 -42.73 31.76 -8.17
C GLY A 182 -43.20 33.21 -8.35
N GLY A 183 -42.71 34.14 -7.51
CA GLY A 183 -42.98 35.57 -7.64
C GLY A 183 -42.36 36.19 -8.89
N TRP A 184 -41.07 35.96 -9.09
CA TRP A 184 -40.34 36.42 -10.29
C TRP A 184 -40.89 35.80 -11.59
N TRP A 185 -41.34 34.54 -11.53
CA TRP A 185 -42.05 33.91 -12.62
C TRP A 185 -43.37 34.62 -12.95
N ASN A 186 -44.16 35.00 -11.94
CA ASN A 186 -45.40 35.75 -12.14
C ASN A 186 -45.14 37.13 -12.75
N TYR A 187 -44.12 37.86 -12.28
CA TYR A 187 -43.71 39.13 -12.89
C TYR A 187 -43.32 38.98 -14.36
N SER A 188 -42.56 37.93 -14.68
CA SER A 188 -42.18 37.62 -16.05
C SER A 188 -43.41 37.31 -16.91
N ASN A 189 -44.39 36.56 -16.40
CA ASN A 189 -45.66 36.31 -17.10
C ASN A 189 -46.42 37.62 -17.33
N TRP A 190 -46.49 38.52 -16.35
CA TRP A 190 -47.14 39.81 -16.48
C TRP A 190 -46.50 40.71 -17.53
N VAL A 191 -45.18 40.64 -17.69
CA VAL A 191 -44.48 41.33 -18.79
C VAL A 191 -45.01 40.81 -20.13
N MET A 192 -45.05 39.48 -20.30
CA MET A 192 -45.54 38.85 -21.53
C MET A 192 -47.03 39.14 -21.78
N ASP A 193 -47.86 39.15 -20.74
CA ASP A 193 -49.28 39.54 -20.82
C ASP A 193 -49.44 41.00 -21.25
N SER A 194 -48.62 41.89 -20.69
CA SER A 194 -48.64 43.31 -21.01
C SER A 194 -48.25 43.56 -22.46
N ILE A 195 -47.24 42.84 -22.97
CA ILE A 195 -46.88 42.88 -24.39
C ILE A 195 -48.05 42.43 -25.26
N ALA A 196 -48.71 41.31 -24.89
CA ALA A 196 -49.82 40.76 -25.68
C ALA A 196 -51.01 41.73 -25.77
N VAL A 197 -51.28 42.48 -24.71
CA VAL A 197 -52.36 43.48 -24.66
C VAL A 197 -51.97 44.77 -25.38
N LYS A 198 -50.75 45.27 -25.18
CA LYS A 198 -50.32 46.58 -25.67
C LYS A 198 -49.83 46.56 -27.12
N TYR A 199 -49.27 45.43 -27.55
CA TYR A 199 -48.75 45.24 -28.91
C TYR A 199 -49.37 44.00 -29.58
N PRO A 200 -50.70 43.98 -29.75
CA PRO A 200 -51.39 42.84 -30.35
C PRO A 200 -51.07 42.65 -31.84
N ASN A 201 -50.31 43.56 -32.45
CA ASN A 201 -49.90 43.53 -33.85
C ASN A 201 -48.36 43.55 -34.00
N TYR A 202 -47.60 43.25 -32.95
CA TYR A 202 -46.14 43.18 -33.06
C TYR A 202 -45.74 42.08 -34.05
N ASP A 203 -44.79 42.38 -34.93
CA ASP A 203 -44.28 41.41 -35.90
C ASP A 203 -43.22 40.52 -35.22
N TRP A 204 -43.62 39.28 -34.94
CA TRP A 204 -42.75 38.27 -34.33
C TRP A 204 -41.98 37.44 -35.36
N SER A 205 -42.33 37.53 -36.64
CA SER A 205 -41.74 36.73 -37.72
C SER A 205 -40.22 36.87 -37.87
N PRO A 206 -39.57 38.01 -37.59
CA PRO A 206 -38.11 38.12 -37.71
C PRO A 206 -37.32 37.32 -36.67
N TYR A 207 -37.99 36.79 -35.65
CA TYR A 207 -37.38 36.06 -34.53
C TYR A 207 -37.68 34.56 -34.53
N ASP A 208 -38.36 34.07 -35.58
CA ASP A 208 -38.60 32.65 -35.85
C ASP A 208 -37.95 32.32 -37.19
N ASN A 209 -36.65 32.09 -37.17
CA ASN A 209 -35.85 31.83 -38.36
C ASN A 209 -35.49 30.35 -38.50
N ARG A 210 -35.74 29.54 -37.47
CA ARG A 210 -35.35 28.14 -37.41
C ARG A 210 -36.46 27.33 -36.76
N LYS A 211 -36.51 26.03 -37.04
CA LYS A 211 -37.27 25.11 -36.20
C LYS A 211 -36.66 25.05 -34.80
N ASN A 212 -37.42 25.38 -33.76
CA ASN A 212 -36.93 25.35 -32.39
C ASN A 212 -36.73 23.92 -31.86
N GLN A 213 -35.98 23.81 -30.76
CA GLN A 213 -35.80 22.60 -29.97
C GLN A 213 -35.34 21.38 -30.81
N PRO A 214 -34.15 21.46 -31.44
CA PRO A 214 -33.53 20.30 -32.07
C PRO A 214 -33.35 19.14 -31.10
N ALA A 215 -33.20 19.39 -29.79
CA ALA A 215 -33.01 18.38 -28.75
C ALA A 215 -31.96 17.35 -29.15
N TYR A 216 -30.86 17.85 -29.73
CA TYR A 216 -29.74 17.09 -30.25
C TYR A 216 -30.06 16.19 -31.46
N ALA A 217 -31.26 16.24 -32.05
CA ALA A 217 -31.69 15.28 -33.08
C ALA A 217 -31.51 15.78 -34.53
N PHE A 218 -31.44 17.09 -34.76
CA PHE A 218 -31.31 17.65 -36.11
C PHE A 218 -30.64 19.02 -36.13
N ASP A 219 -30.06 19.38 -37.26
CA ASP A 219 -29.46 20.70 -37.51
C ASP A 219 -30.54 21.72 -37.87
N ASN A 220 -30.89 22.60 -36.93
CA ASN A 220 -31.92 23.61 -37.17
C ASN A 220 -31.44 24.83 -37.97
N THR A 221 -30.18 24.84 -38.44
CA THR A 221 -29.74 25.80 -39.46
C THR A 221 -30.14 25.40 -40.87
N ASP A 222 -30.52 24.13 -41.07
CA ASP A 222 -31.08 23.65 -42.34
C ASP A 222 -32.57 24.00 -42.42
N THR A 223 -32.84 25.27 -42.74
CA THR A 223 -34.21 25.80 -42.85
C THR A 223 -34.98 25.26 -44.06
N VAL A 224 -34.33 24.51 -44.95
CA VAL A 224 -34.98 23.83 -46.07
C VAL A 224 -35.70 22.59 -45.57
N ASN A 225 -35.03 21.78 -44.74
CA ASN A 225 -35.62 20.56 -44.17
C ASN A 225 -36.34 20.81 -42.84
N TYR A 226 -35.97 21.88 -42.12
CA TYR A 226 -36.52 22.26 -40.82
C TYR A 226 -36.90 23.74 -40.81
N PRO A 227 -37.97 24.14 -41.54
CA PRO A 227 -38.39 25.53 -41.63
C PRO A 227 -38.86 26.07 -40.26
N PRO A 228 -38.90 27.41 -40.11
CA PRO A 228 -39.54 28.11 -38.99
C PRO A 228 -40.88 27.49 -38.56
N ASP A 229 -41.14 27.41 -37.25
CA ASP A 229 -42.25 26.63 -36.68
C ASP A 229 -43.25 27.45 -35.86
N ASN A 230 -43.24 28.77 -36.02
CA ASN A 230 -43.99 29.75 -35.23
C ASN A 230 -43.59 29.73 -33.75
N ILE A 231 -42.36 29.36 -33.43
CA ILE A 231 -41.78 29.53 -32.11
C ILE A 231 -40.66 30.56 -32.24
N VAL A 232 -40.62 31.53 -31.34
CA VAL A 232 -39.52 32.50 -31.31
C VAL A 232 -38.24 31.77 -30.90
N ASP A 233 -37.20 31.90 -31.72
CA ASP A 233 -35.91 31.23 -31.62
C ASP A 233 -35.32 31.38 -30.20
N TYR A 234 -35.20 32.61 -29.71
CA TYR A 234 -34.69 32.88 -28.37
C TYR A 234 -35.04 34.29 -27.86
N VAL A 235 -35.43 34.40 -26.59
CA VAL A 235 -35.80 35.67 -25.94
C VAL A 235 -35.02 35.87 -24.64
N VAL A 236 -34.59 37.09 -24.37
CA VAL A 236 -33.92 37.46 -23.12
C VAL A 236 -34.76 38.51 -22.41
N LEU A 237 -35.18 38.22 -21.17
CA LEU A 237 -35.93 39.16 -20.35
C LEU A 237 -35.02 39.77 -19.28
N VAL A 238 -34.91 41.11 -19.26
CA VAL A 238 -33.99 41.86 -18.40
C VAL A 238 -34.76 42.79 -17.49
N PHE A 239 -34.86 42.46 -16.20
CA PHE A 239 -35.49 43.34 -15.22
C PHE A 239 -34.55 44.44 -14.74
N ARG A 240 -35.02 45.68 -14.75
CA ARG A 240 -34.38 46.84 -14.15
C ARG A 240 -34.47 46.78 -12.62
N TYR A 241 -33.70 45.91 -12.00
CA TYR A 241 -33.76 45.72 -10.56
C TYR A 241 -32.38 45.44 -9.97
N ASN A 242 -32.16 45.85 -8.71
CA ASN A 242 -31.04 45.43 -7.89
C ASN A 242 -31.50 45.17 -6.45
N ASN A 243 -30.91 44.18 -5.80
CA ASN A 243 -31.24 43.84 -4.41
C ASN A 243 -30.35 44.56 -3.39
N GLN A 244 -29.38 45.37 -3.83
CA GLN A 244 -28.34 45.96 -2.97
C GLN A 244 -28.89 46.97 -1.95
N THR A 245 -30.08 47.52 -2.15
CA THR A 245 -30.72 48.45 -1.21
C THR A 245 -32.23 48.21 -1.12
N CYS A 246 -32.68 47.59 -0.02
CA CYS A 246 -34.10 47.37 0.28
C CYS A 246 -34.96 48.64 0.34
N ALA A 247 -34.34 49.81 0.53
CA ALA A 247 -35.03 51.10 0.48
C ALA A 247 -35.53 51.47 -0.93
N LEU A 248 -35.01 50.79 -1.95
CA LEU A 248 -35.35 50.98 -3.37
C LEU A 248 -36.23 49.83 -3.91
N ASP A 249 -36.67 48.93 -3.02
CA ASP A 249 -37.66 47.93 -3.37
C ASP A 249 -38.92 48.66 -3.86
N PRO A 250 -39.51 48.27 -5.01
CA PRO A 250 -40.76 48.89 -5.47
C PRO A 250 -41.87 48.78 -4.41
N ASN A 251 -41.83 47.75 -3.55
CA ASN A 251 -42.66 47.64 -2.35
C ASN A 251 -41.80 47.75 -1.08
N PRO A 252 -41.37 48.96 -0.67
CA PRO A 252 -40.55 49.11 0.53
C PRO A 252 -41.36 48.65 1.75
N PRO A 253 -40.73 48.02 2.76
CA PRO A 253 -41.45 47.48 3.91
C PRO A 253 -42.06 48.63 4.73
N LEU A 254 -43.32 48.98 4.47
CA LEU A 254 -44.05 49.98 5.25
C LEU A 254 -44.52 49.42 6.61
N LEU A 255 -44.45 48.09 6.83
CA LEU A 255 -44.88 47.43 8.07
C LEU A 255 -43.96 46.24 8.46
N PRO A 256 -43.58 46.06 9.74
CA PRO A 256 -42.71 44.97 10.23
C PRO A 256 -43.19 43.53 9.98
N GLN A 257 -44.44 43.37 9.57
CA GLN A 257 -45.16 42.10 9.44
C GLN A 257 -45.04 41.44 8.05
N TYR A 258 -44.32 42.06 7.10
CA TYR A 258 -44.00 41.46 5.79
C TYR A 258 -42.49 41.21 5.68
N PRO A 259 -42.00 40.02 6.07
CA PRO A 259 -40.57 39.76 6.18
C PRO A 259 -39.85 39.61 4.84
N ASN A 260 -40.55 39.31 3.73
CA ASN A 260 -39.95 39.09 2.41
C ASN A 260 -40.49 40.10 1.38
N THR A 261 -39.70 41.13 1.11
CA THR A 261 -39.86 41.97 -0.08
C THR A 261 -38.93 41.45 -1.19
N LEU A 262 -39.02 41.96 -2.42
CA LEU A 262 -38.13 41.56 -3.52
C LEU A 262 -36.65 41.63 -3.12
N CYS A 263 -36.24 42.61 -2.31
CA CYS A 263 -34.84 42.78 -1.91
C CYS A 263 -34.33 41.64 -1.02
N LYS A 264 -35.22 40.92 -0.34
CA LYS A 264 -34.91 39.76 0.51
C LYS A 264 -35.19 38.43 -0.18
N ASN A 265 -35.76 38.45 -1.39
CA ASN A 265 -35.96 37.26 -2.18
C ASN A 265 -34.60 36.78 -2.74
N PRO A 266 -34.19 35.53 -2.46
CA PRO A 266 -32.86 35.03 -2.83
C PRO A 266 -32.65 34.94 -4.36
N TYR A 267 -33.72 34.95 -5.15
CA TYR A 267 -33.65 34.93 -6.62
C TYR A 267 -33.49 36.32 -7.22
N SER A 268 -33.62 37.40 -6.45
CA SER A 268 -33.59 38.75 -7.02
C SER A 268 -32.22 39.23 -7.50
N ASN A 269 -31.16 38.45 -7.25
CA ASN A 269 -29.82 38.70 -7.79
C ASN A 269 -29.31 37.55 -8.67
N THR A 270 -30.21 36.77 -9.28
CA THR A 270 -29.84 35.66 -10.16
C THR A 270 -30.33 35.87 -11.59
N SER A 271 -29.71 35.14 -12.50
CA SER A 271 -30.32 34.82 -13.80
C SER A 271 -30.81 33.38 -13.76
N VAL A 272 -31.78 33.05 -14.61
CA VAL A 272 -32.30 31.70 -14.76
C VAL A 272 -32.56 31.45 -16.23
N ALA A 273 -31.99 30.36 -16.76
CA ALA A 273 -32.25 29.76 -18.07
C ALA A 273 -33.71 29.28 -18.20
N ASN A 274 -34.67 30.19 -18.10
CA ASN A 274 -36.08 29.94 -18.32
C ASN A 274 -36.80 31.25 -18.70
N ILE A 275 -37.90 31.11 -19.44
CA ILE A 275 -38.78 32.21 -19.82
C ILE A 275 -40.25 31.75 -19.81
N PRO A 276 -41.20 32.61 -19.43
CA PRO A 276 -42.61 32.26 -19.48
C PRO A 276 -43.09 31.79 -20.85
N PHE A 277 -43.88 30.73 -20.85
CA PHE A 277 -44.58 30.28 -22.04
C PHE A 277 -45.72 31.25 -22.37
N LYS A 278 -45.67 31.88 -23.55
CA LYS A 278 -46.72 32.79 -24.02
C LYS A 278 -46.92 32.67 -25.52
N ALA A 279 -48.17 32.76 -25.96
CA ALA A 279 -48.53 32.87 -27.38
C ALA A 279 -48.98 34.30 -27.72
N PHE A 280 -48.58 34.77 -28.89
CA PHE A 280 -48.94 36.07 -29.47
C PHE A 280 -49.49 35.86 -30.86
N THR A 281 -50.59 36.54 -31.19
CA THR A 281 -51.13 36.54 -32.55
C THR A 281 -50.75 37.87 -33.20
N ASP A 282 -50.13 37.84 -34.38
CA ASP A 282 -49.76 39.05 -35.11
C ASP A 282 -50.96 39.64 -35.89
N SER A 283 -50.74 40.76 -36.58
CA SER A 283 -51.76 41.41 -37.42
C SER A 283 -52.22 40.57 -38.62
N LEU A 284 -51.48 39.52 -38.98
CA LEU A 284 -51.79 38.59 -40.07
C LEU A 284 -52.48 37.32 -39.58
N SER A 285 -52.85 37.26 -38.29
CA SER A 285 -53.44 36.09 -37.63
C SER A 285 -52.49 34.87 -37.50
N ASN A 286 -51.17 35.05 -37.68
CA ASN A 286 -50.20 34.01 -37.33
C ASN A 286 -50.02 33.98 -35.82
N THR A 287 -49.92 32.79 -35.23
CA THR A 287 -49.72 32.65 -33.78
C THR A 287 -48.30 32.17 -33.49
N TYR A 288 -47.51 33.04 -32.88
CA TYR A 288 -46.15 32.77 -32.44
C TYR A 288 -46.10 32.40 -30.96
N GLN A 289 -45.18 31.50 -30.59
CA GLN A 289 -44.98 31.07 -29.20
C GLN A 289 -43.59 31.45 -28.71
N ILE A 290 -43.50 31.98 -27.50
CA ILE A 290 -42.24 32.09 -26.75
C ILE A 290 -42.14 30.88 -25.83
N LYS A 291 -41.09 30.08 -26.02
CA LYS A 291 -40.81 28.87 -25.21
C LYS A 291 -39.40 28.83 -24.64
N HIS A 292 -38.47 29.54 -25.26
CA HIS A 292 -37.05 29.42 -24.96
C HIS A 292 -36.41 30.78 -24.77
N GLY A 293 -35.53 30.84 -23.78
CA GLY A 293 -34.96 32.09 -23.34
C GLY A 293 -34.40 31.99 -21.94
N TYR A 294 -33.95 33.13 -21.42
CA TYR A 294 -33.60 33.25 -20.02
C TYR A 294 -34.03 34.61 -19.48
N THR A 295 -34.18 34.66 -18.16
CA THR A 295 -34.55 35.87 -17.44
C THR A 295 -33.44 36.27 -16.48
N THR A 296 -33.04 37.54 -16.52
CA THR A 296 -32.17 38.14 -15.50
C THR A 296 -32.97 39.09 -14.63
N PHE A 297 -32.95 38.85 -13.32
CA PHE A 297 -33.67 39.63 -12.34
C PHE A 297 -32.86 40.81 -11.80
N SER A 298 -31.56 40.88 -12.12
CA SER A 298 -30.62 41.90 -11.61
C SER A 298 -29.99 42.71 -12.76
N GLY A 299 -30.83 43.24 -13.64
CA GLY A 299 -30.43 43.93 -14.87
C GLY A 299 -30.32 45.44 -14.74
N ILE A 300 -30.15 46.00 -13.53
CA ILE A 300 -30.08 47.46 -13.36
C ILE A 300 -28.93 48.12 -14.14
N ASN A 301 -27.84 47.37 -14.32
CA ASN A 301 -26.67 47.77 -15.10
C ASN A 301 -26.74 47.25 -16.55
N GLY A 302 -27.91 46.81 -17.01
CA GLY A 302 -28.11 46.12 -18.28
C GLY A 302 -27.78 44.63 -18.19
N LEU A 303 -27.53 44.03 -19.36
CA LEU A 303 -27.27 42.60 -19.48
C LEU A 303 -25.79 42.26 -19.22
N GLY A 304 -25.54 41.46 -18.19
CA GLY A 304 -24.19 40.96 -17.89
C GLY A 304 -23.75 39.87 -18.86
N ARG A 305 -22.54 39.99 -19.43
CA ARG A 305 -21.98 39.04 -20.40
C ARG A 305 -21.73 37.67 -19.79
N THR A 306 -21.11 37.60 -18.61
CA THR A 306 -20.90 36.34 -17.88
C THR A 306 -22.22 35.59 -17.63
N ALA A 307 -23.26 36.29 -17.19
CA ALA A 307 -24.58 35.71 -16.95
C ALA A 307 -25.20 35.19 -18.25
N PHE A 308 -25.04 35.92 -19.37
CA PHE A 308 -25.51 35.44 -20.66
C PHE A 308 -24.78 34.17 -21.09
N TYR A 309 -23.45 34.11 -20.98
CA TYR A 309 -22.68 32.91 -21.35
C TYR A 309 -23.14 31.69 -20.55
N HIS A 310 -23.35 31.89 -19.25
CA HIS A 310 -23.82 30.88 -18.31
C HIS A 310 -25.23 30.39 -18.65
N GLU A 311 -26.22 31.28 -18.75
CA GLU A 311 -27.60 30.88 -19.00
C GLU A 311 -27.80 30.34 -20.41
N LEU A 312 -27.08 30.87 -21.41
CA LEU A 312 -27.14 30.32 -22.75
C LEU A 312 -26.50 28.93 -22.82
N GLY A 313 -25.44 28.65 -22.05
CA GLY A 313 -24.85 27.30 -21.99
C GLY A 313 -25.82 26.23 -21.50
N HIS A 314 -26.70 26.55 -20.53
CA HIS A 314 -27.79 25.67 -20.10
C HIS A 314 -28.74 25.34 -21.28
N GLN A 315 -29.04 26.32 -22.12
CA GLN A 315 -29.95 26.15 -23.27
C GLN A 315 -29.27 25.54 -24.50
N LEU A 316 -27.96 25.74 -24.66
CA LEU A 316 -27.19 25.21 -25.79
C LEU A 316 -26.94 23.72 -25.66
N TYR A 317 -26.51 23.26 -24.49
CA TYR A 317 -26.05 21.88 -24.31
C TYR A 317 -26.36 21.30 -22.94
N ASN A 318 -27.35 21.85 -22.23
CA ASN A 318 -27.79 21.37 -20.92
C ASN A 318 -26.63 21.31 -19.90
N SER A 319 -25.76 22.31 -19.95
CA SER A 319 -24.49 22.33 -19.23
C SER A 319 -24.70 22.16 -17.72
N PRO A 320 -23.98 21.25 -17.04
CA PRO A 320 -23.93 21.28 -15.58
C PRO A 320 -23.08 22.45 -15.08
N HIS A 321 -23.16 22.74 -13.78
CA HIS A 321 -22.28 23.71 -13.15
C HIS A 321 -20.89 23.13 -12.88
N TYR A 322 -19.83 23.88 -13.17
CA TYR A 322 -18.44 23.55 -12.86
C TYR A 322 -17.66 24.84 -12.56
N ASN A 323 -16.34 24.75 -12.34
CA ASN A 323 -15.47 25.92 -12.16
C ASN A 323 -15.97 26.89 -11.07
N ALA A 324 -16.41 26.31 -9.95
CA ALA A 324 -16.99 26.96 -8.78
C ALA A 324 -18.30 27.76 -9.04
N ALA A 325 -18.97 27.59 -10.17
CA ALA A 325 -20.32 28.14 -10.36
C ALA A 325 -21.24 27.70 -9.21
N ASN A 326 -21.92 28.67 -8.61
CA ASN A 326 -22.79 28.52 -7.44
C ASN A 326 -22.12 27.82 -6.23
N GLY A 327 -20.78 27.80 -6.15
CA GLY A 327 -20.04 27.11 -5.08
C GLY A 327 -20.25 25.58 -5.08
N LEU A 328 -20.63 25.00 -6.22
CA LEU A 328 -21.00 23.60 -6.30
C LEU A 328 -19.78 22.70 -6.40
N VAL A 329 -19.89 21.56 -5.72
CA VAL A 329 -18.82 20.57 -5.64
C VAL A 329 -19.22 19.24 -6.25
N GLY A 330 -20.52 19.03 -6.52
CA GLY A 330 -21.04 17.77 -7.07
C GLY A 330 -20.71 16.57 -6.18
N ARG A 331 -20.48 15.41 -6.80
CA ARG A 331 -19.94 14.21 -6.14
C ARG A 331 -18.42 14.22 -5.94
N GLN A 332 -17.81 15.40 -5.88
CA GLN A 332 -16.37 15.59 -5.75
C GLN A 332 -16.08 16.26 -4.41
N PHE A 333 -15.11 15.72 -3.66
CA PHE A 333 -14.74 16.25 -2.36
C PHE A 333 -13.82 17.49 -2.44
N TYR A 334 -13.78 18.17 -3.58
CA TYR A 334 -13.03 19.40 -3.85
C TYR A 334 -13.79 20.23 -4.90
N THR A 335 -13.35 21.46 -5.16
CA THR A 335 -13.76 22.26 -6.34
C THR A 335 -12.65 23.27 -6.65
N ASN A 336 -12.69 23.89 -7.82
CA ASN A 336 -11.64 24.80 -8.28
C ASN A 336 -12.18 25.90 -9.19
N PHE A 337 -11.46 27.02 -9.25
CA PHE A 337 -11.65 28.03 -10.29
C PHE A 337 -10.98 27.61 -11.60
N GLY A 338 -11.54 28.09 -12.70
CA GLY A 338 -11.12 27.77 -14.07
C GLY A 338 -11.58 28.83 -15.07
N TRP A 339 -11.87 28.41 -16.31
CA TRP A 339 -12.44 29.24 -17.39
C TRP A 339 -13.68 28.57 -17.99
N GLY A 340 -14.23 29.00 -19.13
CA GLY A 340 -15.45 28.40 -19.72
C GLY A 340 -16.75 29.13 -19.41
N MET A 341 -17.84 28.66 -20.00
CA MET A 341 -19.17 29.30 -19.95
C MET A 341 -19.86 29.19 -18.59
N MET A 342 -19.55 28.15 -17.80
CA MET A 342 -20.07 27.97 -16.44
C MET A 342 -19.10 28.46 -15.37
N LYS A 343 -18.29 29.48 -15.65
CA LYS A 343 -17.37 30.04 -14.64
C LYS A 343 -18.15 30.72 -13.50
N SER A 344 -17.60 30.69 -12.30
CA SER A 344 -18.16 31.47 -11.18
C SER A 344 -18.13 32.98 -11.44
N GLY A 345 -18.99 33.75 -10.75
CA GLY A 345 -18.91 35.22 -10.74
C GLY A 345 -17.70 35.79 -9.97
N GLY A 346 -16.82 34.94 -9.43
CA GLY A 346 -15.60 35.31 -8.71
C GLY A 346 -14.33 35.20 -9.56
N PRO A 347 -13.17 34.87 -8.94
CA PRO A 347 -11.91 34.66 -9.66
C PRO A 347 -12.04 33.65 -10.81
N HIS A 348 -11.47 33.99 -11.97
CA HIS A 348 -11.41 33.09 -13.13
C HIS A 348 -10.18 33.41 -14.00
N VAL A 349 -9.81 32.47 -14.86
CA VAL A 349 -8.53 32.52 -15.59
C VAL A 349 -8.65 33.24 -16.93
N PHE A 350 -9.59 32.80 -17.76
CA PHE A 350 -9.87 33.34 -19.10
C PHE A 350 -11.36 33.61 -19.31
N GLU A 351 -11.68 34.40 -20.33
CA GLU A 351 -13.05 34.63 -20.79
C GLU A 351 -13.47 33.65 -21.89
N THR A 352 -12.60 32.74 -22.34
CA THR A 352 -12.88 31.76 -23.41
C THR A 352 -13.80 30.61 -22.98
N ALA A 353 -14.48 30.00 -23.95
CA ALA A 353 -14.99 28.64 -23.83
C ALA A 353 -13.81 27.65 -23.73
N LEU A 354 -13.94 26.60 -22.94
CA LEU A 354 -12.91 25.54 -22.83
C LEU A 354 -13.03 24.50 -23.95
N ALA A 355 -11.95 23.79 -24.24
CA ALA A 355 -11.82 22.88 -25.38
C ALA A 355 -12.92 21.83 -25.40
N TRP A 356 -13.26 21.30 -24.22
CA TRP A 356 -14.37 20.35 -24.10
C TRP A 356 -15.70 20.97 -24.54
N GLU A 357 -16.03 22.20 -24.12
CA GLU A 357 -17.28 22.88 -24.52
C GLU A 357 -17.31 23.09 -26.03
N ARG A 358 -16.22 23.64 -26.59
CA ARG A 358 -16.11 23.91 -28.03
C ARG A 358 -16.21 22.61 -28.84
N TRP A 359 -15.56 21.55 -28.38
CA TRP A 359 -15.63 20.25 -29.04
C TRP A 359 -17.03 19.66 -28.98
N TYR A 360 -17.67 19.68 -27.81
CA TYR A 360 -19.02 19.16 -27.62
C TYR A 360 -20.05 19.91 -28.48
N LEU A 361 -19.92 21.23 -28.59
CA LEU A 361 -20.76 22.07 -29.45
C LEU A 361 -20.44 21.98 -30.95
N GLY A 362 -19.39 21.26 -31.36
CA GLY A 362 -18.98 21.19 -32.76
C GLY A 362 -18.29 22.45 -33.30
N TRP A 363 -17.74 23.28 -32.41
CA TRP A 363 -17.01 24.49 -32.75
C TRP A 363 -15.55 24.24 -33.14
N ILE A 364 -15.00 23.13 -32.67
CA ILE A 364 -13.66 22.64 -33.01
C ILE A 364 -13.71 21.14 -33.24
N GLU A 365 -12.74 20.62 -33.99
CA GLU A 365 -12.45 19.20 -34.10
C GLU A 365 -11.22 18.83 -33.27
N LEU A 366 -11.04 17.54 -32.98
CA LEU A 366 -9.88 17.04 -32.25
C LEU A 366 -8.70 16.88 -33.21
N THR A 367 -8.21 18.02 -33.69
CA THR A 367 -7.10 18.10 -34.64
C THR A 367 -6.11 19.19 -34.24
N THR A 368 -4.90 19.12 -34.80
CA THR A 368 -3.87 20.14 -34.56
C THR A 368 -2.93 20.35 -35.75
N GLY A 369 -2.30 21.53 -35.79
CA GLY A 369 -1.31 21.89 -36.78
C GLY A 369 -1.89 22.21 -38.16
N ALA A 370 -1.03 22.55 -39.11
CA ALA A 370 -1.45 22.85 -40.48
C ALA A 370 -2.00 21.62 -41.22
N THR A 371 -1.57 20.42 -40.83
CA THR A 371 -1.97 19.14 -41.44
C THR A 371 -3.20 18.50 -40.78
N GLN A 372 -3.78 19.15 -39.76
CA GLN A 372 -4.99 18.68 -39.06
C GLN A 372 -4.86 17.23 -38.56
N ILE A 373 -3.73 16.93 -37.90
CA ILE A 373 -3.46 15.61 -37.33
C ILE A 373 -4.50 15.31 -36.25
N ASN A 374 -5.08 14.10 -36.23
CA ASN A 374 -6.02 13.68 -35.19
C ASN A 374 -5.33 13.67 -33.80
N THR A 375 -6.02 14.22 -32.80
CA THR A 375 -5.53 14.38 -31.44
C THR A 375 -6.44 13.75 -30.37
N GLN A 376 -7.42 12.95 -30.78
CA GLN A 376 -8.08 11.98 -29.91
C GLN A 376 -7.14 10.79 -29.70
N ILE A 377 -6.60 10.65 -28.49
CA ILE A 377 -5.69 9.56 -28.09
C ILE A 377 -6.40 8.70 -27.05
N ASP A 378 -7.04 7.62 -27.47
CA ASP A 378 -7.74 6.70 -26.56
C ASP A 378 -6.85 5.55 -26.09
N THR A 379 -5.87 5.19 -26.90
CA THR A 379 -4.95 4.08 -26.71
C THR A 379 -3.55 4.44 -27.21
N ILE A 380 -2.55 3.62 -26.89
CA ILE A 380 -1.18 3.86 -27.35
C ILE A 380 -1.04 3.81 -28.89
N THR A 381 -1.92 3.08 -29.59
CA THR A 381 -1.89 2.99 -31.06
C THR A 381 -2.37 4.27 -31.75
N ASP A 382 -3.03 5.16 -31.02
CA ASP A 382 -3.49 6.45 -31.54
C ASP A 382 -2.38 7.51 -31.53
N ILE A 383 -1.22 7.21 -30.91
CA ILE A 383 -0.05 8.08 -30.93
C ILE A 383 0.53 8.15 -32.35
N GLN A 384 0.61 9.36 -32.89
CA GLN A 384 1.14 9.66 -34.22
C GLN A 384 2.45 10.44 -34.10
N ASN A 385 3.26 10.44 -35.16
CA ASN A 385 4.50 11.21 -35.25
C ASN A 385 5.44 11.05 -34.03
N GLY A 386 5.51 9.84 -33.46
CA GLY A 386 6.32 9.56 -32.27
C GLY A 386 5.86 10.32 -31.01
N GLY A 387 4.60 10.75 -30.97
CA GLY A 387 4.02 11.52 -29.88
C GLY A 387 4.31 13.02 -29.94
N ILE A 388 4.86 13.54 -31.05
CA ILE A 388 5.18 14.96 -31.20
C ILE A 388 4.06 15.68 -31.93
N TYR A 389 3.50 16.70 -31.29
CA TYR A 389 2.38 17.51 -31.81
C TYR A 389 2.69 19.00 -31.72
N ILE A 390 2.07 19.80 -32.61
CA ILE A 390 2.23 21.26 -32.65
C ILE A 390 0.87 21.92 -32.37
N LEU A 391 0.70 22.46 -31.16
CA LEU A 391 -0.49 23.18 -30.73
C LEU A 391 -0.37 24.68 -31.03
N LYS A 392 -1.17 25.20 -31.98
CA LYS A 392 -1.30 26.65 -32.18
C LYS A 392 -2.14 27.30 -31.06
N ASP A 393 -2.28 28.62 -31.10
CA ASP A 393 -3.10 29.35 -30.13
C ASP A 393 -4.56 28.85 -30.17
N PHE A 394 -5.01 28.28 -29.06
CA PHE A 394 -6.30 27.60 -28.91
C PHE A 394 -7.47 28.53 -29.24
N ALA A 395 -7.46 29.76 -28.72
CA ALA A 395 -8.56 30.69 -28.89
C ALA A 395 -8.78 31.04 -30.37
N THR A 396 -7.71 31.23 -31.14
CA THR A 396 -7.79 31.59 -32.57
C THR A 396 -7.92 30.40 -33.52
N THR A 397 -7.33 29.25 -33.21
CA THR A 397 -7.25 28.11 -34.15
C THR A 397 -8.11 26.92 -33.77
N GLY A 398 -8.42 26.75 -32.48
CA GLY A 398 -9.12 25.58 -31.97
C GLY A 398 -8.25 24.33 -31.81
N ASP A 399 -6.94 24.42 -32.03
CA ASP A 399 -5.99 23.32 -31.82
C ASP A 399 -6.03 22.82 -30.37
N VAL A 400 -6.26 21.51 -30.20
CA VAL A 400 -6.38 20.85 -28.89
C VAL A 400 -5.84 19.42 -28.97
N ILE A 401 -5.56 18.83 -27.80
CA ILE A 401 -5.31 17.39 -27.67
C ILE A 401 -6.17 16.82 -26.55
N ARG A 402 -6.78 15.65 -26.78
CA ARG A 402 -7.62 14.93 -25.81
C ARG A 402 -7.10 13.51 -25.64
N ILE A 403 -6.71 13.16 -24.41
CA ILE A 403 -6.10 11.85 -24.09
C ILE A 403 -6.97 11.14 -23.07
N LYS A 404 -7.39 9.91 -23.34
CA LYS A 404 -8.14 9.09 -22.39
C LYS A 404 -7.25 8.59 -21.26
N LEU A 405 -7.69 8.75 -20.01
CA LEU A 405 -6.98 8.21 -18.86
C LEU A 405 -7.19 6.68 -18.78
N PRO A 406 -6.12 5.88 -18.64
CA PRO A 406 -6.24 4.44 -18.43
C PRO A 406 -6.94 4.07 -17.12
N TYR A 407 -7.56 2.88 -17.10
CA TYR A 407 -8.20 2.23 -15.94
C TYR A 407 -9.38 2.96 -15.30
N VAL A 408 -9.77 4.12 -15.83
CA VAL A 408 -10.96 4.86 -15.39
C VAL A 408 -11.95 5.03 -16.53
N ILE A 409 -13.23 5.12 -16.17
CA ILE A 409 -14.31 5.28 -17.13
C ILE A 409 -14.49 6.77 -17.44
N ASN A 410 -14.47 7.09 -18.73
CA ASN A 410 -14.87 8.38 -19.30
C ASN A 410 -14.12 9.60 -18.74
N GLN A 411 -12.83 9.47 -18.46
CA GLN A 411 -11.99 10.61 -18.07
C GLN A 411 -10.95 10.94 -19.13
N TYR A 412 -10.79 12.22 -19.42
CA TYR A 412 -9.91 12.70 -20.48
C TYR A 412 -9.04 13.87 -20.00
N LEU A 413 -7.76 13.83 -20.33
CA LEU A 413 -6.81 14.94 -20.20
C LEU A 413 -6.92 15.82 -21.44
N TRP A 414 -7.03 17.12 -21.23
CA TRP A 414 -7.14 18.13 -22.28
C TRP A 414 -5.95 19.09 -22.23
N LEU A 415 -5.42 19.42 -23.41
CA LEU A 415 -4.27 20.32 -23.59
C LEU A 415 -4.67 21.51 -24.48
N GLU A 416 -4.51 22.73 -23.96
CA GLU A 416 -4.84 24.01 -24.64
C GLU A 416 -3.62 24.94 -24.63
N ASN A 417 -3.23 25.52 -25.77
CA ASN A 417 -2.16 26.51 -25.82
C ASN A 417 -2.73 27.94 -25.87
N HIS A 418 -2.53 28.74 -24.82
CA HIS A 418 -3.03 30.12 -24.72
C HIS A 418 -1.92 31.15 -24.92
N GLN A 419 -2.02 31.99 -25.96
CA GLN A 419 -0.99 32.98 -26.32
C GLN A 419 -1.46 34.43 -26.23
N GLY A 420 -2.70 34.69 -25.84
CA GLY A 420 -3.25 36.04 -25.71
C GLY A 420 -3.55 36.71 -27.05
N LYS A 421 -3.63 35.95 -28.15
CA LYS A 421 -3.87 36.49 -29.49
C LYS A 421 -5.33 36.91 -29.70
N ASN A 422 -6.26 36.26 -29.00
CA ASN A 422 -7.68 36.61 -29.00
C ASN A 422 -8.02 37.49 -27.79
N THR A 423 -8.94 38.46 -27.94
CA THR A 423 -9.36 39.36 -26.85
C THR A 423 -9.97 38.62 -25.65
N PHE A 424 -10.65 37.50 -25.90
CA PHE A 424 -11.28 36.64 -24.88
C PHE A 424 -10.30 35.73 -24.16
N ASP A 425 -9.06 35.65 -24.66
CA ASP A 425 -7.95 34.98 -23.98
C ASP A 425 -7.40 35.82 -22.81
N ASN A 426 -8.00 36.98 -22.53
CA ASN A 426 -7.79 37.76 -21.32
C ASN A 426 -8.96 37.54 -20.34
N ARG A 427 -8.70 37.72 -19.04
CA ARG A 427 -9.74 37.68 -18.01
C ARG A 427 -10.84 38.73 -18.24
N GLU A 428 -12.06 38.41 -17.82
CA GLU A 428 -13.19 39.32 -17.80
C GLU A 428 -13.32 40.00 -16.43
N GLY A 429 -13.20 41.33 -16.34
CA GLY A 429 -13.26 42.01 -15.04
C GLY A 429 -12.15 41.54 -14.08
N PHE A 430 -12.25 41.88 -12.79
CA PHE A 430 -11.22 41.58 -11.78
C PHE A 430 -9.79 41.86 -12.28
N ILE A 431 -9.62 43.09 -12.80
CA ILE A 431 -8.35 43.61 -13.31
C ILE A 431 -7.62 44.39 -12.21
N PHE A 432 -8.37 44.87 -11.22
CA PHE A 432 -7.85 45.49 -10.01
C PHE A 432 -8.32 44.70 -8.79
N ASN A 433 -7.53 44.70 -7.72
CA ASN A 433 -7.91 44.17 -6.42
C ASN A 433 -8.79 45.19 -5.66
N GLY A 434 -9.18 44.89 -4.42
CA GLY A 434 -10.02 45.82 -3.63
C GLY A 434 -9.33 47.11 -3.15
N THR A 435 -8.00 47.23 -3.31
CA THR A 435 -7.22 48.45 -3.08
C THR A 435 -6.88 49.21 -4.36
N SER A 436 -7.45 48.81 -5.51
CA SER A 436 -7.19 49.36 -6.85
C SER A 436 -5.81 49.06 -7.46
N ASP A 437 -5.07 48.10 -6.90
CA ASP A 437 -3.83 47.59 -7.49
C ASP A 437 -4.14 46.61 -8.64
N SER A 438 -3.33 46.62 -9.70
CA SER A 438 -3.52 45.70 -10.83
C SER A 438 -3.36 44.24 -10.40
N LEU A 439 -4.35 43.41 -10.71
CA LEU A 439 -4.27 41.97 -10.59
C LEU A 439 -3.36 41.37 -11.69
N PRO A 440 -2.82 40.16 -11.49
CA PRO A 440 -2.01 39.49 -12.51
C PRO A 440 -2.81 39.27 -13.80
N LYS A 441 -2.12 39.46 -14.93
CA LYS A 441 -2.65 39.16 -16.26
C LYS A 441 -2.98 37.67 -16.37
N ALA A 442 -3.86 37.33 -17.32
CA ALA A 442 -4.15 35.95 -17.65
C ALA A 442 -2.85 35.24 -18.10
N PRO A 443 -2.59 34.01 -17.62
CA PRO A 443 -1.33 33.31 -17.85
C PRO A 443 -1.22 32.82 -19.31
N ARG A 444 0.01 32.59 -19.79
CA ARG A 444 0.30 32.13 -21.16
C ARG A 444 1.08 30.82 -21.16
N GLY A 445 0.82 29.96 -22.14
CA GLY A 445 1.43 28.63 -22.24
C GLY A 445 0.39 27.53 -22.32
N LEU A 446 0.79 26.33 -21.91
CA LEU A 446 -0.05 25.12 -21.97
C LEU A 446 -0.95 25.02 -20.73
N GLY A 447 -2.25 25.13 -20.94
CA GLY A 447 -3.30 24.77 -19.99
C GLY A 447 -3.60 23.29 -20.05
N VAL A 448 -3.73 22.68 -18.86
CA VAL A 448 -3.93 21.24 -18.72
C VAL A 448 -5.00 20.97 -17.69
N TYR A 449 -6.00 20.16 -18.03
CA TYR A 449 -7.05 19.73 -17.11
C TYR A 449 -7.61 18.36 -17.47
N ILE A 450 -8.26 17.72 -16.50
CA ILE A 450 -8.96 16.45 -16.65
C ILE A 450 -10.46 16.72 -16.61
N GLU A 451 -11.22 16.05 -17.45
CA GLU A 451 -12.68 16.16 -17.60
C GLU A 451 -13.37 14.79 -17.52
N ASN A 452 -14.61 14.76 -16.99
CA ASN A 452 -15.47 13.56 -16.92
C ASN A 452 -16.97 13.89 -17.06
N LEU A 453 -17.37 14.45 -18.20
CA LEU A 453 -18.73 14.82 -18.57
C LEU A 453 -19.26 13.96 -19.72
N ALA A 454 -18.53 13.90 -20.84
CA ALA A 454 -19.02 13.24 -22.06
C ALA A 454 -17.93 12.42 -22.74
N GLN A 455 -18.21 11.14 -22.98
CA GLN A 455 -17.33 10.25 -23.74
C GLN A 455 -17.28 10.65 -25.22
N SER A 456 -18.45 10.86 -25.82
CA SER A 456 -18.62 11.25 -27.22
C SER A 456 -19.66 12.36 -27.35
N ARG A 457 -19.76 12.92 -28.56
CA ARG A 457 -20.81 13.88 -28.92
C ARG A 457 -22.22 13.29 -28.90
N LEU A 458 -22.37 11.97 -28.90
CA LEU A 458 -23.67 11.28 -28.86
C LEU A 458 -24.19 11.12 -27.42
N ASN A 459 -23.33 11.35 -26.41
CA ASN A 459 -23.72 11.26 -25.01
C ASN A 459 -24.35 12.58 -24.57
N GLY A 460 -25.66 12.58 -24.33
CA GLY A 460 -26.33 13.72 -23.72
C GLY A 460 -25.83 13.95 -22.29
N ILE A 461 -25.60 15.21 -21.94
CA ILE A 461 -25.30 15.62 -20.57
C ILE A 461 -26.52 16.33 -19.96
N GLY A 462 -26.48 16.51 -18.63
CA GLY A 462 -27.51 17.32 -18.00
C GLY A 462 -27.12 17.93 -16.67
N VAL A 463 -27.94 18.87 -16.22
CA VAL A 463 -27.76 19.70 -15.01
C VAL A 463 -27.79 18.94 -13.68
N ALA A 464 -27.81 17.60 -13.68
CA ALA A 464 -27.88 16.79 -12.46
C ALA A 464 -26.57 16.80 -11.64
N SER A 465 -26.64 16.40 -10.36
CA SER A 465 -25.51 16.44 -9.43
C SER A 465 -24.36 15.55 -9.86
N GLN A 466 -24.69 14.46 -10.55
CA GLN A 466 -23.73 13.52 -11.12
C GLN A 466 -22.80 14.13 -12.18
N HIS A 467 -23.15 15.25 -12.82
CA HIS A 467 -22.31 15.93 -13.83
C HIS A 467 -21.73 17.26 -13.32
N THR A 468 -22.01 17.64 -12.09
CA THR A 468 -21.49 18.89 -11.51
C THR A 468 -20.00 18.75 -11.18
N ASN A 469 -19.21 19.82 -11.39
CA ASN A 469 -17.80 19.93 -10.99
C ASN A 469 -16.88 18.78 -11.47
N LYS A 470 -17.00 18.41 -12.75
CA LYS A 470 -16.24 17.31 -13.38
C LYS A 470 -14.93 17.74 -14.03
N PHE A 471 -14.29 18.78 -13.51
CA PHE A 471 -13.01 19.28 -14.01
C PHE A 471 -11.96 19.35 -12.89
N LYS A 472 -10.76 18.86 -13.18
CA LYS A 472 -9.57 18.98 -12.32
C LYS A 472 -8.46 19.66 -13.11
N TYR A 473 -8.03 20.83 -12.70
CA TYR A 473 -6.92 21.53 -13.36
C TYR A 473 -5.58 21.05 -12.82
N LEU A 474 -4.60 20.91 -13.70
CA LEU A 474 -3.20 20.70 -13.32
C LEU A 474 -2.50 22.06 -13.33
N ASN A 475 -2.01 22.48 -12.16
CA ASN A 475 -1.41 23.80 -11.99
C ASN A 475 0.12 23.69 -11.94
N LYS A 476 0.84 24.42 -12.78
CA LYS A 476 2.33 24.43 -12.78
C LYS A 476 2.94 24.74 -11.41
N ASN A 477 2.26 25.53 -10.57
CA ASN A 477 2.76 25.83 -9.23
C ASN A 477 2.76 24.63 -8.29
N GLY A 478 2.14 23.50 -8.69
CA GLY A 478 2.09 22.26 -7.93
C GLY A 478 0.85 22.14 -7.05
N HIS A 479 0.66 20.94 -6.52
CA HIS A 479 -0.36 20.59 -5.54
C HIS A 479 0.30 20.35 -4.18
N PHE A 480 -0.38 20.77 -3.11
CA PHE A 480 0.16 20.78 -1.76
C PHE A 480 -0.90 20.41 -0.73
N ASP A 481 -0.43 19.92 0.40
CA ASP A 481 -1.21 19.96 1.62
C ASP A 481 -1.22 21.38 2.19
N TYR A 482 -2.36 21.78 2.76
CA TYR A 482 -2.52 23.08 3.38
C TYR A 482 -3.01 22.91 4.81
N SER A 483 -2.48 23.74 5.70
CA SER A 483 -3.05 23.97 7.03
C SER A 483 -3.50 25.42 7.14
N ASN A 484 -4.28 25.77 8.15
CA ASN A 484 -4.61 27.15 8.44
C ASN A 484 -4.67 27.37 9.96
N GLN A 485 -4.68 28.63 10.39
CA GLN A 485 -4.98 28.99 11.77
C GLN A 485 -6.51 29.08 11.94
N TYR A 486 -7.14 27.94 12.22
CA TYR A 486 -8.60 27.74 12.19
C TYR A 486 -9.41 28.66 13.11
N SER A 487 -8.80 29.24 14.15
CA SER A 487 -9.50 29.98 15.21
C SER A 487 -9.64 31.49 14.98
N ASP A 488 -8.88 32.08 14.05
CA ASP A 488 -8.90 33.54 13.80
C ASP A 488 -8.89 33.82 12.29
N PRO A 489 -10.06 33.94 11.63
CA PRO A 489 -10.07 34.56 10.31
C PRO A 489 -9.42 35.94 10.41
N GLU A 490 -8.59 36.30 9.46
CA GLU A 490 -8.02 37.65 9.46
C GLU A 490 -9.16 38.67 9.27
N PRO A 491 -9.23 39.72 10.11
CA PRO A 491 -10.27 40.73 9.98
C PRO A 491 -10.15 41.40 8.62
N THR A 492 -11.24 41.34 7.84
CA THR A 492 -11.49 42.02 6.55
C THR A 492 -10.25 42.48 5.79
N ALA A 493 -9.89 41.77 4.72
CA ALA A 493 -8.76 42.15 3.86
C ALA A 493 -9.22 43.11 2.74
N PRO A 494 -8.75 44.38 2.72
CA PRO A 494 -9.11 45.35 1.69
C PRO A 494 -8.78 44.88 0.27
N GLU A 495 -7.69 44.15 0.09
CA GLU A 495 -7.21 43.63 -1.20
C GLU A 495 -8.21 42.65 -1.83
N VAL A 496 -9.11 42.05 -1.05
CA VAL A 496 -10.19 41.18 -1.52
C VAL A 496 -11.57 41.75 -1.22
N TRP A 497 -11.69 43.08 -1.34
CA TRP A 497 -12.95 43.82 -1.18
C TRP A 497 -13.58 43.62 0.21
N ASN A 498 -12.75 43.62 1.24
CA ASN A 498 -13.13 43.38 2.65
C ASN A 498 -13.73 41.99 2.90
N GLY A 499 -13.44 41.02 2.03
CA GLY A 499 -13.79 39.62 2.25
C GLY A 499 -13.08 39.00 3.47
N VAL A 500 -13.69 37.96 4.03
CA VAL A 500 -13.07 37.13 5.07
C VAL A 500 -11.93 36.33 4.44
N THR A 501 -10.73 36.45 5.01
CA THR A 501 -9.54 35.73 4.55
C THR A 501 -8.99 34.81 5.62
N TYR A 502 -8.44 33.70 5.18
CA TYR A 502 -7.65 32.80 6.00
C TYR A 502 -6.23 32.82 5.48
N ASN A 503 -5.26 32.85 6.39
CA ASN A 503 -3.87 32.61 6.04
C ASN A 503 -3.63 31.10 5.99
N PHE A 504 -3.53 30.55 4.79
CA PHE A 504 -3.16 29.16 4.60
C PHE A 504 -1.65 29.01 4.67
N VAL A 505 -1.18 27.98 5.34
CA VAL A 505 0.23 27.60 5.36
C VAL A 505 0.40 26.45 4.38
N ARG A 506 1.25 26.65 3.38
CA ARG A 506 1.59 25.62 2.40
C ARG A 506 2.53 24.62 3.07
N ASN A 507 2.11 23.37 3.15
CA ASN A 507 2.88 22.30 3.78
C ASN A 507 3.58 21.45 2.71
N GLU A 508 3.54 20.13 2.86
CA GLU A 508 4.23 19.22 1.96
C GLU A 508 3.59 19.16 0.56
N ILE A 509 4.43 18.86 -0.43
CA ILE A 509 4.00 18.56 -1.80
C ILE A 509 3.06 17.34 -1.79
N ASN A 510 1.97 17.43 -2.55
CA ASN A 510 0.98 16.36 -2.69
C ASN A 510 0.50 16.24 -4.16
N PRO A 511 1.30 15.64 -5.06
CA PRO A 511 1.07 15.64 -6.50
C PRO A 511 -0.24 14.99 -6.96
N LEU A 512 -0.78 14.06 -6.17
CA LEU A 512 -2.01 13.34 -6.48
C LEU A 512 -3.27 14.03 -5.94
N SER A 513 -3.12 14.94 -4.97
CA SER A 513 -4.21 15.73 -4.38
C SER A 513 -4.91 16.62 -5.43
N PRO A 514 -6.18 17.00 -5.24
CA PRO A 514 -6.82 18.05 -6.03
C PRO A 514 -6.47 19.48 -5.59
N HIS A 515 -5.73 19.67 -4.49
CA HIS A 515 -5.47 21.00 -3.91
C HIS A 515 -4.29 21.71 -4.56
N SER A 516 -4.60 22.61 -5.48
CA SER A 516 -3.70 23.60 -6.08
C SER A 516 -4.01 25.01 -5.58
N PRO A 517 -3.20 26.03 -5.92
CA PRO A 517 -3.53 27.43 -5.62
C PRO A 517 -4.84 27.95 -6.24
N ASN A 518 -5.39 27.27 -7.26
CA ASN A 518 -6.70 27.60 -7.85
C ASN A 518 -7.86 26.74 -7.32
N ALA A 519 -7.61 25.83 -6.38
CA ALA A 519 -8.64 25.05 -5.71
C ALA A 519 -9.28 25.83 -4.54
N LEU A 520 -10.54 25.50 -4.24
CA LEU A 520 -11.17 25.87 -2.98
C LEU A 520 -10.82 24.80 -1.94
N LEU A 521 -10.02 25.16 -0.94
CA LEU A 521 -9.54 24.23 0.07
C LEU A 521 -10.66 23.86 1.02
N ARG A 522 -10.87 22.56 1.22
CA ARG A 522 -11.92 22.02 2.07
C ARG A 522 -11.41 21.72 3.48
N ASN A 523 -12.16 22.15 4.50
CA ASN A 523 -11.88 21.86 5.90
C ASN A 523 -13.12 22.14 6.78
N ASP A 524 -13.07 21.84 8.07
CA ASP A 524 -14.11 22.16 9.06
C ASP A 524 -13.98 23.63 9.50
N PHE A 525 -14.61 24.53 8.74
CA PHE A 525 -14.50 25.98 8.91
C PHE A 525 -15.63 26.58 9.75
N ILE A 526 -16.72 25.85 9.95
CA ILE A 526 -17.94 26.31 10.59
C ILE A 526 -17.93 25.78 12.01
N SER A 527 -17.50 26.65 12.94
CA SER A 527 -17.53 26.38 14.37
C SER A 527 -18.97 26.39 14.92
N ALA A 528 -19.78 25.39 14.57
CA ALA A 528 -20.88 25.00 15.43
C ALA A 528 -20.30 24.09 16.53
N PRO A 529 -20.65 24.25 17.82
CA PRO A 529 -19.88 23.70 18.94
C PRO A 529 -19.87 22.15 19.08
N THR A 530 -20.21 21.36 18.06
CA THR A 530 -20.40 19.90 18.19
C THR A 530 -20.24 19.05 16.92
N ILE A 531 -19.76 19.56 15.78
CA ILE A 531 -19.77 18.73 14.56
C ILE A 531 -18.33 18.49 14.09
N ASN A 532 -17.72 17.41 14.60
CA ASN A 532 -16.46 16.84 14.09
C ASN A 532 -16.62 16.33 12.65
N LYS A 533 -16.97 17.21 11.72
CA LYS A 533 -17.53 16.87 10.42
C LYS A 533 -17.40 18.04 9.44
N ILE A 534 -16.80 17.76 8.29
CA ILE A 534 -16.80 18.69 7.15
C ILE A 534 -18.20 18.72 6.52
N ASP A 535 -18.85 19.87 6.39
CA ASP A 535 -20.13 19.95 5.67
C ASP A 535 -19.93 19.82 4.15
N TYR A 536 -20.67 18.86 3.59
CA TYR A 536 -20.56 18.45 2.20
C TYR A 536 -21.95 18.16 1.62
N HIS A 537 -22.24 18.86 0.52
CA HIS A 537 -23.50 18.82 -0.18
C HIS A 537 -23.27 18.67 -1.70
N ASP A 538 -23.78 17.59 -2.28
CA ASP A 538 -23.55 17.20 -3.68
C ASP A 538 -24.59 17.75 -4.67
N HIS A 539 -25.57 18.52 -4.20
CA HIS A 539 -26.63 19.11 -5.03
C HIS A 539 -26.09 19.88 -6.23
N TYR A 540 -26.88 19.86 -7.30
CA TYR A 540 -26.57 20.46 -8.59
C TYR A 540 -26.97 21.92 -8.76
N ASN A 541 -27.77 22.41 -7.82
CA ASN A 541 -28.20 23.80 -7.75
C ASN A 541 -28.41 24.16 -6.29
N ASN A 542 -27.41 24.79 -5.68
CA ASN A 542 -27.51 25.29 -4.33
C ASN A 542 -27.73 26.79 -4.39
N ASN A 543 -29.00 27.20 -4.52
CA ASN A 543 -29.35 28.61 -4.36
C ASN A 543 -29.43 28.94 -2.86
N THR A 544 -28.28 29.19 -2.24
CA THR A 544 -28.27 29.85 -0.95
C THR A 544 -27.18 30.90 -0.91
N SER A 545 -27.60 32.12 -1.16
CA SER A 545 -27.10 33.37 -0.59
C SER A 545 -26.94 33.37 0.95
N ASN A 546 -27.00 32.21 1.63
CA ASN A 546 -26.92 32.01 3.08
C ASN A 546 -25.90 30.90 3.44
N GLY A 547 -24.62 31.13 3.18
CA GLY A 547 -23.51 30.83 4.10
C GLY A 547 -23.13 29.42 4.60
N VAL A 548 -23.82 28.28 4.33
CA VAL A 548 -23.56 27.07 5.18
C VAL A 548 -23.70 25.69 4.50
N LYS A 549 -23.21 25.40 3.28
CA LYS A 549 -23.40 24.02 2.72
C LYS A 549 -22.25 23.32 2.00
N ASN A 550 -21.09 23.95 1.88
CA ASN A 550 -19.85 23.26 1.49
C ASN A 550 -18.70 23.98 2.16
N GLU A 551 -18.01 23.33 3.09
CA GLU A 551 -16.96 23.98 3.85
C GLU A 551 -15.65 24.04 3.08
N HIS A 552 -15.59 25.01 2.18
CA HIS A 552 -14.41 25.31 1.42
C HIS A 552 -14.09 26.81 1.42
N ARG A 553 -12.83 27.17 1.21
CA ARG A 553 -12.36 28.56 1.23
C ARG A 553 -11.31 28.81 0.15
N ILE A 554 -11.29 30.05 -0.34
CA ILE A 554 -10.34 30.53 -1.34
C ILE A 554 -8.99 30.80 -0.65
N VAL A 555 -7.90 30.43 -1.30
CA VAL A 555 -6.54 30.80 -0.87
C VAL A 555 -6.24 32.23 -1.32
N TYR A 556 -6.60 33.21 -0.49
CA TYR A 556 -6.25 34.62 -0.72
C TYR A 556 -4.91 35.00 -0.08
N LYS A 557 -4.54 34.33 1.01
CA LYS A 557 -3.24 34.46 1.65
C LYS A 557 -2.60 33.10 1.83
N GLU A 558 -1.31 33.06 1.53
CA GLU A 558 -0.45 31.88 1.65
C GLU A 558 0.86 32.30 2.33
N ASP A 559 1.24 31.59 3.40
CA ASP A 559 2.45 31.83 4.18
C ASP A 559 2.62 33.29 4.64
N GLY A 560 1.50 33.94 4.98
CA GLY A 560 1.44 35.34 5.43
C GLY A 560 1.42 36.39 4.31
N GLY A 561 1.61 36.00 3.05
CA GLY A 561 1.56 36.87 1.88
C GLY A 561 0.27 36.74 1.08
N PHE A 562 -0.17 37.81 0.41
CA PHE A 562 -1.25 37.71 -0.57
C PHE A 562 -0.83 36.87 -1.77
N THR A 563 -1.73 36.00 -2.21
CA THR A 563 -1.55 35.21 -3.42
C THR A 563 -2.74 35.38 -4.36
N TYR A 564 -2.47 35.23 -5.66
CA TYR A 564 -3.48 35.31 -6.72
C TYR A 564 -3.65 33.97 -7.43
N GLY A 565 -3.43 32.87 -6.70
CA GLY A 565 -3.57 31.50 -7.21
C GLY A 565 -4.96 31.22 -7.81
N ALA A 566 -6.03 31.69 -7.16
CA ALA A 566 -7.42 31.58 -7.63
C ALA A 566 -7.66 32.23 -9.00
N PHE A 567 -6.82 33.18 -9.40
CA PHE A 567 -6.85 33.87 -10.69
C PHE A 567 -6.00 33.19 -11.77
N GLY A 568 -5.44 32.02 -11.47
CA GLY A 568 -4.59 31.24 -12.38
C GLY A 568 -3.17 31.78 -12.53
N ASN A 569 -2.70 32.62 -11.60
CA ASN A 569 -1.37 33.22 -11.70
C ASN A 569 -0.29 32.13 -11.83
N ASN A 570 0.52 32.19 -12.88
CA ASN A 570 1.57 31.21 -13.23
C ASN A 570 1.12 29.74 -13.35
N MET A 571 -0.17 29.47 -13.60
CA MET A 571 -0.65 28.08 -13.66
C MET A 571 -0.24 27.31 -14.93
N MET A 572 0.20 28.01 -15.98
CA MET A 572 0.47 27.44 -17.31
C MET A 572 1.86 26.84 -17.42
N PHE A 573 1.94 25.68 -18.09
CA PHE A 573 3.21 25.02 -18.37
C PHE A 573 3.91 25.67 -19.57
N THR A 574 5.24 25.68 -19.52
CA THR A 574 6.14 26.36 -20.45
C THR A 574 7.25 25.41 -20.91
N VAL A 575 8.08 25.85 -21.85
CA VAL A 575 9.17 25.03 -22.41
C VAL A 575 10.10 24.50 -21.32
N GLY A 576 10.37 23.20 -21.37
CA GLY A 576 11.19 22.49 -20.39
C GLY A 576 10.37 21.79 -19.30
N ASP A 577 9.14 22.24 -19.04
CA ASP A 577 8.27 21.58 -18.07
C ASP A 577 7.87 20.17 -18.55
N THR A 578 7.69 19.25 -17.60
CA THR A 578 7.22 17.89 -17.83
C THR A 578 6.18 17.55 -16.77
N ILE A 579 5.08 16.93 -17.21
CA ILE A 579 4.02 16.41 -16.35
C ILE A 579 4.02 14.89 -16.51
N ASP A 580 4.42 14.16 -15.48
CA ASP A 580 4.56 12.71 -15.44
C ASP A 580 4.24 12.18 -14.03
N LEU A 581 4.49 10.89 -13.76
CA LEU A 581 4.26 10.29 -12.44
C LEU A 581 5.18 10.85 -11.34
N GLY A 582 6.33 11.42 -11.69
CA GLY A 582 7.30 11.99 -10.77
C GLY A 582 7.24 13.52 -10.66
N SER A 583 6.33 14.20 -11.36
CA SER A 583 6.16 15.64 -11.29
C SER A 583 5.14 16.07 -10.23
N ASN A 584 5.15 17.36 -9.87
CA ASN A 584 4.08 17.99 -9.10
C ASN A 584 3.44 19.10 -9.94
N PRO A 585 2.21 18.93 -10.43
CA PRO A 585 1.28 17.82 -10.17
C PRO A 585 1.56 16.58 -11.02
N ALA A 586 0.93 15.44 -10.66
CA ALA A 586 0.93 14.22 -11.47
C ALA A 586 -0.42 14.04 -12.19
N ILE A 587 -0.40 13.37 -13.35
CA ILE A 587 -1.62 13.08 -14.13
C ILE A 587 -2.38 11.92 -13.48
N ALA A 588 -3.44 12.25 -12.75
CA ALA A 588 -4.25 11.30 -12.00
C ALA A 588 -5.74 11.63 -12.10
N ASN A 589 -6.59 10.60 -12.11
CA ASN A 589 -8.03 10.71 -12.30
C ASN A 589 -8.73 11.64 -11.29
N ILE A 590 -9.90 12.13 -11.68
CA ILE A 590 -10.90 12.71 -10.79
C ILE A 590 -11.47 11.58 -9.93
N GLN A 591 -11.39 11.77 -8.61
CA GLN A 591 -11.98 10.85 -7.63
C GLN A 591 -13.44 11.23 -7.36
N TYR A 592 -14.24 10.21 -7.09
CA TYR A 592 -15.64 10.30 -6.68
C TYR A 592 -15.74 10.15 -5.17
N PHE A 593 -16.53 10.99 -4.52
CA PHE A 593 -16.77 10.88 -3.10
C PHE A 593 -18.07 10.12 -2.84
N ASN A 594 -17.96 8.98 -2.16
CA ASN A 594 -19.11 8.22 -1.67
C ASN A 594 -19.45 8.71 -0.25
N LYS A 595 -20.55 9.45 -0.14
CA LYS A 595 -21.02 10.01 1.13
C LYS A 595 -21.50 8.95 2.12
N VAL A 596 -21.99 7.81 1.64
CA VAL A 596 -22.48 6.72 2.51
C VAL A 596 -21.30 6.05 3.21
N ASN A 597 -20.25 5.76 2.45
CA ASN A 597 -19.07 5.07 2.94
C ASN A 597 -17.99 6.01 3.47
N ASP A 598 -18.21 7.32 3.37
CA ASP A 598 -17.27 8.37 3.78
C ASP A 598 -15.86 8.22 3.18
N THR A 599 -15.80 7.92 1.87
CA THR A 599 -14.55 7.55 1.19
C THR A 599 -14.46 8.13 -0.22
N LEU A 600 -13.23 8.42 -0.65
CA LEU A 600 -12.91 8.72 -2.05
C LEU A 600 -12.61 7.44 -2.83
N SER A 601 -13.10 7.39 -4.08
CA SER A 601 -12.71 6.34 -5.03
C SER A 601 -11.19 6.33 -5.25
N PRO A 602 -10.58 5.20 -5.65
CA PRO A 602 -9.14 5.12 -5.82
C PRO A 602 -8.54 6.07 -6.88
N ILE A 603 -7.25 6.32 -6.71
CA ILE A 603 -6.35 7.02 -7.65
C ILE A 603 -5.62 5.96 -8.48
N PHE A 604 -5.71 6.03 -9.79
CA PHE A 604 -5.03 5.10 -10.71
C PHE A 604 -3.76 5.73 -11.26
N LEU A 605 -2.61 5.13 -10.95
CA LEU A 605 -1.35 5.50 -11.57
C LEU A 605 -1.33 5.01 -13.02
N ASN A 606 -0.83 5.85 -13.93
CA ASN A 606 -0.81 5.61 -15.37
C ASN A 606 0.46 6.18 -16.00
N GLY A 607 0.83 5.68 -17.17
CA GLY A 607 2.07 6.06 -17.87
C GLY A 607 1.94 7.28 -18.78
N ILE A 608 0.93 8.15 -18.58
CA ILE A 608 0.80 9.36 -19.41
C ILE A 608 1.88 10.36 -18.98
N SER A 609 2.66 10.85 -19.94
CA SER A 609 3.51 12.02 -19.75
C SER A 609 3.37 13.05 -20.86
N VAL A 610 3.48 14.32 -20.49
CA VAL A 610 3.44 15.48 -21.39
C VAL A 610 4.68 16.33 -21.14
N LYS A 611 5.51 16.50 -22.18
CA LYS A 611 6.71 17.34 -22.12
C LYS A 611 6.62 18.48 -23.14
N ILE A 612 6.89 19.71 -22.70
CA ILE A 612 6.87 20.89 -23.56
C ILE A 612 8.28 21.09 -24.14
N LEU A 613 8.42 20.91 -25.46
CA LEU A 613 9.72 20.90 -26.14
C LEU A 613 10.20 22.29 -26.57
N SER A 614 9.31 23.09 -27.18
CA SER A 614 9.68 24.41 -27.72
C SER A 614 8.48 25.31 -27.95
N PHE A 615 8.74 26.63 -28.01
CA PHE A 615 7.88 27.61 -28.66
C PHE A 615 8.42 27.89 -30.06
N ASN A 616 7.55 27.80 -31.06
CA ASN A 616 7.89 28.16 -32.43
C ASN A 616 7.77 29.69 -32.62
N ILE A 617 8.32 30.19 -33.73
CA ILE A 617 8.33 31.63 -34.05
C ILE A 617 6.92 32.23 -34.09
N ASP A 618 5.91 31.44 -34.47
CA ASP A 618 4.50 31.83 -34.52
C ASP A 618 3.77 31.67 -33.17
N SER A 619 4.51 31.42 -32.07
CA SER A 619 3.98 31.15 -30.73
C SER A 619 3.21 29.82 -30.58
N SER A 620 3.25 28.93 -31.58
CA SER A 620 2.76 27.56 -31.39
C SER A 620 3.70 26.77 -30.47
N LEU A 621 3.13 25.79 -29.75
CA LEU A 621 3.83 24.91 -28.82
C LEU A 621 4.09 23.56 -29.46
N THR A 622 5.32 23.08 -29.34
CA THR A 622 5.64 21.68 -29.65
C THR A 622 5.65 20.87 -28.36
N VAL A 623 4.80 19.84 -28.28
CA VAL A 623 4.68 18.95 -27.12
C VAL A 623 5.02 17.52 -27.51
N LYS A 624 5.57 16.76 -26.56
CA LYS A 624 5.75 15.31 -26.64
C LYS A 624 4.81 14.62 -25.65
N ILE A 625 4.03 13.68 -26.15
CA ILE A 625 3.10 12.86 -25.37
C ILE A 625 3.62 11.43 -25.37
N SER A 626 3.50 10.76 -24.24
CA SER A 626 3.76 9.32 -24.10
C SER A 626 2.65 8.70 -23.24
N MET A 627 2.31 7.43 -23.51
CA MET A 627 1.28 6.67 -22.78
C MET A 627 1.89 5.54 -21.92
N ASP A 628 3.20 5.32 -22.03
CA ASP A 628 3.96 4.22 -21.40
C ASP A 628 5.21 4.75 -20.66
N ASP A 629 5.12 5.97 -20.11
CA ASP A 629 6.19 6.56 -19.29
C ASP A 629 5.91 6.35 -17.80
N TYR A 630 6.39 5.21 -17.28
CA TYR A 630 6.21 4.82 -15.89
C TYR A 630 7.40 5.21 -14.99
N ASN A 631 8.30 6.07 -15.46
CA ASN A 631 9.48 6.47 -14.70
C ASN A 631 9.17 7.58 -13.69
N VAL A 632 9.67 7.42 -12.46
CA VAL A 632 9.69 8.47 -11.45
C VAL A 632 11.11 8.99 -11.33
N ASN A 633 11.35 10.15 -11.94
CA ASN A 633 12.69 10.73 -12.10
C ASN A 633 13.10 11.66 -10.93
N ASN A 634 12.18 11.97 -10.02
CA ASN A 634 12.37 12.88 -8.90
C ASN A 634 12.02 12.19 -7.58
N ASP A 635 12.48 12.76 -6.46
CA ASP A 635 11.92 12.42 -5.17
C ASP A 635 10.45 12.86 -5.16
N THR A 636 9.55 11.93 -4.82
CA THR A 636 8.11 12.20 -4.88
C THR A 636 7.40 11.60 -3.68
N ARG A 637 6.20 12.11 -3.43
CA ARG A 637 5.33 11.71 -2.32
C ARG A 637 3.97 11.34 -2.87
N TYR A 638 3.50 10.15 -2.57
CA TYR A 638 2.19 9.67 -2.95
C TYR A 638 1.31 9.51 -1.71
N THR A 639 0.10 10.06 -1.80
CA THR A 639 -0.88 10.04 -0.72
C THR A 639 -2.27 9.65 -1.26
N GLY A 640 -3.11 9.08 -0.40
CA GLY A 640 -4.48 8.66 -0.71
C GLY A 640 -4.65 7.15 -0.93
N ASN A 641 -5.80 6.76 -1.47
CA ASN A 641 -6.09 5.38 -1.85
C ASN A 641 -5.62 5.16 -3.30
N ILE A 642 -4.50 4.47 -3.50
CA ILE A 642 -3.78 4.41 -4.77
C ILE A 642 -3.74 2.97 -5.30
N ILE A 643 -4.00 2.84 -6.60
CA ILE A 643 -3.93 1.59 -7.34
C ILE A 643 -2.82 1.68 -8.40
N LEU A 644 -1.89 0.73 -8.33
CA LEU A 644 -0.93 0.46 -9.40
C LEU A 644 -1.46 -0.69 -10.27
N SER A 645 -1.89 -0.34 -11.49
CA SER A 645 -2.39 -1.28 -12.48
C SER A 645 -1.28 -1.87 -13.35
N PRO A 646 -1.51 -3.03 -14.02
CA PRO A 646 -0.57 -3.59 -15.00
C PRO A 646 -0.28 -2.62 -16.14
N ASN A 647 0.98 -2.52 -16.56
CA ASN A 647 1.37 -1.68 -17.69
C ASN A 647 0.49 -1.93 -18.94
N ILE A 648 0.00 -0.86 -19.57
CA ILE A 648 -0.97 -0.94 -20.67
C ILE A 648 -0.42 -1.57 -21.96
N VAL A 649 0.89 -1.61 -22.13
CA VAL A 649 1.56 -2.18 -23.30
C VAL A 649 1.83 -3.67 -23.08
N ASN A 650 2.41 -4.01 -21.93
CA ASN A 650 2.73 -5.39 -21.57
C ASN A 650 2.87 -5.51 -20.05
N SER A 651 2.19 -6.47 -19.43
CA SER A 651 2.28 -6.72 -17.99
C SER A 651 3.69 -7.13 -17.49
N SER A 652 4.60 -7.50 -18.39
CA SER A 652 6.01 -7.74 -18.06
C SER A 652 6.84 -6.46 -17.98
N ASN A 653 6.35 -5.34 -18.55
CA ASN A 653 6.97 -4.03 -18.41
C ASN A 653 6.63 -3.43 -17.05
N TYR A 654 7.43 -2.45 -16.61
CA TYR A 654 7.19 -1.76 -15.36
C TYR A 654 5.87 -0.98 -15.40
N SER A 655 5.04 -1.18 -14.38
CA SER A 655 3.91 -0.32 -14.06
C SER A 655 4.34 0.92 -13.27
N LEU A 656 5.48 0.84 -12.58
CA LEU A 656 6.10 1.96 -11.87
C LEU A 656 7.59 1.68 -11.78
N ASN A 657 8.41 2.65 -12.14
CA ASN A 657 9.86 2.51 -12.12
C ASN A 657 10.50 3.70 -11.38
N LEU A 658 10.91 3.47 -10.14
CA LEU A 658 11.61 4.48 -9.35
C LEU A 658 13.08 4.53 -9.75
N LYS A 659 13.52 5.67 -10.28
CA LYS A 659 14.86 5.83 -10.83
C LYS A 659 15.97 5.82 -9.77
N PRO A 660 17.26 5.62 -10.16
CA PRO A 660 18.35 5.41 -9.22
C PRO A 660 18.50 6.57 -8.25
N GLY A 661 18.72 6.24 -6.97
CA GLY A 661 18.93 7.22 -5.90
C GLY A 661 17.72 8.10 -5.57
N LYS A 662 16.54 7.83 -6.14
CA LYS A 662 15.31 8.58 -5.87
C LYS A 662 14.53 8.00 -4.71
N THR A 663 13.76 8.84 -4.04
CA THR A 663 12.91 8.46 -2.91
C THR A 663 11.44 8.60 -3.27
N LEU A 664 10.67 7.51 -3.10
CA LEU A 664 9.21 7.55 -3.08
C LEU A 664 8.72 7.46 -1.64
N LYS A 665 7.98 8.45 -1.18
CA LYS A 665 7.26 8.40 0.10
C LYS A 665 5.82 7.96 -0.13
N ILE A 666 5.40 6.87 0.51
CA ILE A 666 4.01 6.45 0.64
C ILE A 666 3.56 6.94 2.02
N ASP A 667 2.78 8.02 2.00
CA ASP A 667 2.58 8.85 3.19
C ASP A 667 1.12 9.29 3.33
N LYS A 668 0.66 9.48 4.56
CA LYS A 668 -0.64 10.05 4.88
C LYS A 668 -0.75 11.48 4.34
N SER A 669 -1.85 11.78 3.67
CA SER A 669 -2.18 13.11 3.14
C SER A 669 -2.36 14.13 4.28
N GLY A 670 -2.12 15.42 4.00
CA GLY A 670 -2.62 16.53 4.82
C GLY A 670 -3.90 17.15 4.26
N THR A 671 -4.33 16.71 3.08
CA THR A 671 -5.57 17.11 2.42
C THR A 671 -6.72 16.21 2.87
N SER A 672 -7.80 16.81 3.38
CA SER A 672 -9.03 16.12 3.79
C SER A 672 -9.60 15.24 2.68
N ASN A 673 -9.86 13.97 3.00
CA ASN A 673 -10.38 12.96 2.05
C ASN A 673 -11.65 12.27 2.52
N LYS A 674 -12.18 12.68 3.67
CA LYS A 674 -13.42 12.18 4.27
C LYS A 674 -14.18 13.29 5.00
N GLN A 675 -15.43 13.03 5.31
CA GLN A 675 -16.36 13.92 5.97
C GLN A 675 -16.23 13.88 7.49
N PHE A 676 -16.10 12.69 8.09
CA PHE A 676 -16.08 12.54 9.54
C PHE A 676 -14.66 12.41 10.08
N ILE A 677 -14.45 12.95 11.29
CA ILE A 677 -13.14 12.89 11.93
C ILE A 677 -12.69 11.45 12.19
N THR A 678 -11.41 11.17 11.99
CA THR A 678 -10.79 9.91 12.35
C THR A 678 -10.49 9.85 13.84
N ALA A 679 -10.08 8.68 14.33
CA ALA A 679 -9.56 8.51 15.69
C ALA A 679 -8.31 9.36 15.99
N ASN A 680 -7.61 9.86 14.95
CA ASN A 680 -6.45 10.74 15.08
C ASN A 680 -6.80 12.23 15.11
N ASN A 681 -8.10 12.57 15.23
CA ASN A 681 -8.58 13.95 15.27
C ASN A 681 -8.26 14.75 13.99
N ASP A 682 -8.35 14.09 12.83
CA ASP A 682 -8.22 14.70 11.50
C ASP A 682 -9.24 14.14 10.50
N PHE A 683 -9.33 14.73 9.31
CA PHE A 683 -10.24 14.29 8.24
C PHE A 683 -9.50 13.54 7.13
N VAL A 684 -8.51 12.74 7.51
CA VAL A 684 -7.64 12.07 6.55
C VAL A 684 -7.43 10.60 6.90
N ASP A 685 -7.81 9.71 5.98
CA ASP A 685 -7.45 8.30 6.06
C ASP A 685 -5.96 8.08 5.70
N PRO A 686 -5.27 7.11 6.33
CA PRO A 686 -3.93 6.70 5.94
C PRO A 686 -3.85 6.28 4.46
N THR A 687 -2.67 6.42 3.88
CA THR A 687 -2.46 6.10 2.46
C THR A 687 -2.36 4.59 2.26
N VAL A 688 -2.93 4.09 1.18
CA VAL A 688 -2.84 2.69 0.78
C VAL A 688 -2.37 2.64 -0.67
N LEU A 689 -1.19 2.08 -0.91
CA LEU A 689 -0.71 1.76 -2.26
C LEU A 689 -0.92 0.26 -2.52
N THR A 690 -1.82 -0.06 -3.46
CA THR A 690 -2.13 -1.44 -3.84
C THR A 690 -1.57 -1.77 -5.21
N LEU A 691 -0.70 -2.77 -5.28
CA LEU A 691 -0.18 -3.36 -6.51
C LEU A 691 -1.14 -4.47 -6.95
N GLN A 692 -1.84 -4.26 -8.07
CA GLN A 692 -2.81 -5.24 -8.59
C GLN A 692 -2.11 -6.41 -9.27
N THR A 693 -2.85 -7.50 -9.49
CA THR A 693 -2.39 -8.67 -10.26
C THR A 693 -1.83 -8.23 -11.61
N GLY A 694 -0.60 -8.65 -11.92
CA GLY A 694 0.11 -8.30 -13.16
C GLY A 694 0.79 -6.93 -13.15
N SER A 695 0.72 -6.17 -12.04
CA SER A 695 1.50 -4.94 -11.89
C SER A 695 2.95 -5.22 -11.50
N TYR A 696 3.85 -4.36 -11.96
CA TYR A 696 5.28 -4.48 -11.70
C TYR A 696 5.87 -3.15 -11.22
N PHE A 697 6.21 -3.09 -9.93
CA PHE A 697 6.92 -1.97 -9.33
C PHE A 697 8.42 -2.28 -9.24
N HIS A 698 9.21 -1.59 -10.04
CA HIS A 698 10.67 -1.68 -10.04
C HIS A 698 11.30 -0.50 -9.30
N VAL A 699 12.29 -0.81 -8.45
CA VAL A 699 13.03 0.16 -7.65
C VAL A 699 14.50 0.04 -8.01
N GLU A 700 15.01 0.99 -8.78
CA GLU A 700 16.38 0.96 -9.30
C GLU A 700 17.44 1.18 -8.21
N GLN A 701 18.72 1.08 -8.60
CA GLN A 701 19.87 1.08 -7.70
C GLN A 701 19.86 2.27 -6.73
N ASN A 702 20.10 2.01 -5.44
CA ASN A 702 20.14 3.02 -4.36
C ASN A 702 18.84 3.83 -4.16
N ALA A 703 17.75 3.52 -4.86
CA ALA A 703 16.47 4.19 -4.66
C ALA A 703 15.79 3.69 -3.39
N THR A 704 14.88 4.48 -2.83
CA THR A 704 14.24 4.20 -1.54
C THR A 704 12.72 4.37 -1.62
N VAL A 705 11.99 3.38 -1.13
CA VAL A 705 10.55 3.48 -0.88
C VAL A 705 10.32 3.54 0.63
N ASN A 706 9.76 4.64 1.12
CA ASN A 706 9.43 4.86 2.52
C ASN A 706 7.93 4.73 2.73
N VAL A 707 7.49 3.81 3.58
CA VAL A 707 6.08 3.69 4.00
C VAL A 707 5.97 4.29 5.40
N GLN A 708 5.21 5.38 5.55
CA GLN A 708 5.18 6.19 6.78
C GLN A 708 3.77 6.59 7.21
N ASN A 709 3.63 7.11 8.44
CA ASN A 709 2.39 7.69 8.99
C ASN A 709 1.15 6.76 8.89
N ASN A 710 1.31 5.51 9.36
CA ASN A 710 0.29 4.46 9.33
C ASN A 710 -0.17 4.02 7.93
N SER A 711 0.62 4.33 6.89
CA SER A 711 0.30 3.91 5.52
C SER A 711 0.54 2.42 5.28
N THR A 712 -0.08 1.91 4.21
CA THR A 712 -0.02 0.50 3.80
C THR A 712 0.52 0.36 2.39
N LEU A 713 1.44 -0.60 2.21
CA LEU A 713 1.86 -1.12 0.91
C LEU A 713 1.31 -2.55 0.75
N HIS A 714 0.47 -2.79 -0.25
CA HIS A 714 -0.19 -4.09 -0.47
C HIS A 714 0.19 -4.67 -1.82
N LEU A 715 0.85 -5.83 -1.81
CA LEU A 715 1.19 -6.61 -2.98
C LEU A 715 0.15 -7.73 -3.13
N LYS A 716 -0.77 -7.57 -4.10
CA LYS A 716 -1.78 -8.62 -4.37
C LYS A 716 -1.19 -9.81 -5.10
N SER A 717 -1.92 -10.93 -5.08
CA SER A 717 -1.57 -12.15 -5.82
C SER A 717 -1.22 -11.84 -7.28
N GLY A 718 -0.07 -12.34 -7.74
CA GLY A 718 0.45 -12.12 -9.09
C GLY A 718 1.01 -10.73 -9.37
N SER A 719 1.15 -9.86 -8.37
CA SER A 719 1.92 -8.61 -8.47
C SER A 719 3.41 -8.83 -8.17
N LYS A 720 4.25 -7.93 -8.68
CA LYS A 720 5.71 -7.98 -8.52
C LYS A 720 6.26 -6.65 -8.03
N MET A 721 7.07 -6.68 -6.98
CA MET A 721 7.95 -5.60 -6.56
C MET A 721 9.40 -6.09 -6.58
N GLU A 722 10.31 -5.35 -7.21
CA GLU A 722 11.72 -5.73 -7.33
C GLU A 722 12.63 -4.56 -6.94
N LEU A 723 13.55 -4.83 -6.01
CA LEU A 723 14.53 -3.88 -5.52
C LEU A 723 15.91 -4.25 -6.03
N GLU A 724 16.54 -3.34 -6.76
CA GLU A 724 17.90 -3.47 -7.27
C GLU A 724 18.97 -3.24 -6.19
N SER A 725 20.25 -3.37 -6.58
CA SER A 725 21.35 -3.25 -5.62
C SER A 725 21.34 -1.92 -4.85
N GLY A 726 21.49 -1.98 -3.53
CA GLY A 726 21.45 -0.82 -2.65
C GLY A 726 20.07 -0.18 -2.47
N ALA A 727 19.05 -0.63 -3.21
CA ALA A 727 17.69 -0.14 -3.08
C ALA A 727 17.06 -0.55 -1.73
N ARG A 728 16.13 0.26 -1.24
CA ARG A 728 15.55 0.09 0.10
C ARG A 728 14.02 0.15 0.07
N LEU A 729 13.39 -0.76 0.80
CA LEU A 729 12.01 -0.63 1.25
C LEU A 729 12.05 -0.46 2.77
N HIS A 730 11.61 0.71 3.25
CA HIS A 730 11.66 1.07 4.66
C HIS A 730 10.25 1.25 5.20
N LEU A 731 9.86 0.37 6.13
CA LEU A 731 8.60 0.41 6.84
C LEU A 731 8.81 1.09 8.19
N PHE A 732 8.21 2.26 8.38
CA PHE A 732 8.28 3.01 9.63
C PHE A 732 7.25 2.49 10.65
N ALA A 733 7.38 2.91 11.90
CA ALA A 733 6.45 2.57 12.97
C ALA A 733 4.98 2.85 12.57
N GLY A 734 4.08 1.93 12.89
CA GLY A 734 2.64 2.00 12.57
C GLY A 734 2.27 1.60 11.14
N THR A 735 3.25 1.37 10.25
CA THR A 735 2.98 1.04 8.85
C THR A 735 2.81 -0.45 8.61
N THR A 736 2.16 -0.78 7.49
CA THR A 736 1.85 -2.16 7.12
C THR A 736 2.39 -2.50 5.72
N LEU A 737 3.04 -3.65 5.59
CA LEU A 737 3.30 -4.33 4.32
C LEU A 737 2.48 -5.61 4.26
N ILE A 738 1.72 -5.81 3.18
CA ILE A 738 0.93 -7.02 2.96
C ILE A 738 1.46 -7.72 1.71
N ILE A 739 1.86 -8.99 1.84
CA ILE A 739 2.30 -9.84 0.74
C ILE A 739 1.31 -11.00 0.62
N ASP A 740 0.36 -10.86 -0.32
CA ASP A 740 -0.64 -11.89 -0.59
C ASP A 740 0.00 -13.16 -1.19
N ASP A 741 -0.75 -14.26 -1.15
CA ASP A 741 -0.33 -15.50 -1.76
C ASP A 741 -0.07 -15.36 -3.27
N GLY A 742 1.11 -15.78 -3.72
CA GLY A 742 1.54 -15.66 -5.11
C GLY A 742 2.06 -14.27 -5.53
N ALA A 743 2.13 -13.29 -4.62
CA ALA A 743 2.84 -12.03 -4.87
C ALA A 743 4.36 -12.21 -4.80
N GLU A 744 5.15 -11.33 -5.43
CA GLU A 744 6.61 -11.39 -5.42
C GLU A 744 7.23 -10.09 -4.90
N LEU A 745 7.94 -10.16 -3.78
CA LEU A 745 8.86 -9.12 -3.31
C LEU A 745 10.29 -9.62 -3.46
N ILE A 746 11.01 -9.12 -4.46
CA ILE A 746 12.36 -9.57 -4.82
C ILE A 746 13.40 -8.55 -4.37
N LEU A 747 14.33 -8.99 -3.53
CA LEU A 747 15.49 -8.20 -3.11
C LEU A 747 16.71 -8.72 -3.87
N LYS A 748 17.24 -7.94 -4.81
CA LYS A 748 18.50 -8.27 -5.51
C LYS A 748 19.70 -8.10 -4.57
N PRO A 749 20.87 -8.65 -4.92
CA PRO A 749 22.12 -8.42 -4.19
C PRO A 749 22.33 -6.97 -3.73
N GLY A 750 22.36 -6.75 -2.42
CA GLY A 750 22.60 -5.46 -1.77
C GLY A 750 21.32 -4.67 -1.47
N ALA A 751 20.15 -5.13 -1.90
CA ALA A 751 18.87 -4.55 -1.54
C ALA A 751 18.51 -4.82 -0.07
N ILE A 752 17.75 -3.93 0.54
CA ILE A 752 17.43 -3.97 1.98
C ILE A 752 15.92 -3.77 2.17
N LEU A 753 15.29 -4.69 2.91
CA LEU A 753 13.99 -4.46 3.54
C LEU A 753 14.21 -4.13 5.01
N ILE A 754 13.71 -2.98 5.48
CA ILE A 754 13.83 -2.53 6.87
C ILE A 754 12.44 -2.50 7.48
N ILE A 755 12.22 -3.30 8.52
CA ILE A 755 10.96 -3.36 9.27
C ILE A 755 11.23 -2.74 10.64
N GLU A 756 10.91 -1.46 10.83
CA GLU A 756 11.14 -0.76 12.11
C GLU A 756 10.25 -1.29 13.23
N GLU A 757 10.64 -0.98 14.47
CA GLU A 757 9.80 -1.24 15.64
C GLU A 757 8.41 -0.61 15.45
N GLY A 758 7.36 -1.38 15.71
CA GLY A 758 5.98 -0.96 15.50
C GLY A 758 5.47 -1.08 14.05
N ALA A 759 6.30 -1.42 13.06
CA ALA A 759 5.84 -1.79 11.72
C ALA A 759 5.37 -3.25 11.68
N THR A 760 4.43 -3.56 10.78
CA THR A 760 3.87 -4.93 10.61
C THR A 760 4.00 -5.42 9.18
N VAL A 761 4.45 -6.66 9.01
CA VAL A 761 4.42 -7.39 7.73
C VAL A 761 3.43 -8.54 7.85
N TYR A 762 2.43 -8.59 6.97
CA TYR A 762 1.57 -9.76 6.77
C TYR A 762 2.13 -10.59 5.62
N TYR A 763 2.51 -11.84 5.92
CA TYR A 763 3.13 -12.77 4.99
C TYR A 763 2.20 -13.97 4.76
N ASN A 764 1.55 -13.97 3.59
CA ASN A 764 0.45 -14.91 3.31
C ASN A 764 0.81 -15.96 2.26
N ASN A 765 2.08 -16.03 1.85
CA ASN A 765 2.50 -16.84 0.71
C ASN A 765 2.67 -18.33 1.04
N ASN A 766 1.92 -19.17 0.33
CA ASN A 766 2.03 -20.63 0.36
C ASN A 766 2.67 -21.19 -0.94
N GLN A 767 2.88 -20.35 -1.96
CA GLN A 767 3.43 -20.77 -3.25
C GLN A 767 4.97 -20.79 -3.26
N SER A 768 5.53 -21.93 -3.68
CA SER A 768 6.98 -22.08 -3.83
C SER A 768 7.56 -21.11 -4.88
N GLY A 769 8.67 -20.46 -4.55
CA GLY A 769 9.34 -19.51 -5.42
C GLY A 769 8.66 -18.14 -5.54
N LYS A 770 7.64 -17.87 -4.71
CA LYS A 770 6.94 -16.59 -4.57
C LYS A 770 7.11 -16.04 -3.14
N GLY A 771 6.45 -14.94 -2.80
CA GLY A 771 6.53 -14.27 -1.51
C GLY A 771 7.78 -13.39 -1.41
N LEU A 772 8.53 -13.54 -0.31
CA LEU A 772 9.70 -12.74 0.01
C LEU A 772 10.98 -13.45 -0.46
N LEU A 773 11.60 -12.90 -1.50
CA LEU A 773 12.72 -13.51 -2.22
C LEU A 773 14.01 -12.72 -1.96
N VAL A 774 14.78 -13.15 -0.96
CA VAL A 774 15.94 -12.40 -0.43
C VAL A 774 17.26 -12.84 -1.09
N GLY A 775 17.68 -12.14 -2.14
CA GLY A 775 18.95 -12.35 -2.83
C GLY A 775 18.83 -12.95 -4.24
N ALA A 776 19.98 -13.15 -4.87
CA ALA A 776 20.16 -13.93 -6.08
C ALA A 776 20.18 -15.45 -5.81
N THR A 777 20.03 -16.23 -6.88
CA THR A 777 20.11 -17.69 -6.83
C THR A 777 21.55 -18.21 -6.75
N SER A 778 22.55 -17.35 -6.98
CA SER A 778 23.99 -17.62 -6.86
C SER A 778 24.60 -16.67 -5.84
N ILE A 779 25.76 -17.02 -5.26
CA ILE A 779 26.45 -16.17 -4.27
C ILE A 779 26.96 -14.90 -4.95
N SER A 780 26.50 -13.75 -4.47
CA SER A 780 27.04 -12.43 -4.79
C SER A 780 27.90 -11.90 -3.64
N GLY A 781 28.81 -10.97 -3.94
CA GLY A 781 29.63 -10.30 -2.92
C GLY A 781 28.88 -9.26 -2.07
N ASN A 782 27.62 -8.97 -2.40
CA ASN A 782 26.80 -7.96 -1.73
C ASN A 782 25.44 -8.57 -1.42
N ALA A 783 25.31 -9.28 -0.30
CA ALA A 783 24.09 -10.01 0.03
C ALA A 783 22.91 -9.06 0.25
N ALA A 784 21.74 -9.42 -0.29
CA ALA A 784 20.48 -8.79 0.09
C ALA A 784 20.17 -9.07 1.56
N ARG A 785 19.44 -8.19 2.26
CA ARG A 785 19.05 -8.47 3.65
C ARG A 785 17.69 -7.93 4.06
N VAL A 786 17.12 -8.59 5.06
CA VAL A 786 15.91 -8.15 5.75
C VAL A 786 16.27 -7.81 7.19
N GLU A 787 16.08 -6.56 7.61
CA GLU A 787 16.27 -6.11 8.99
C GLU A 787 14.93 -6.15 9.72
N VAL A 788 14.81 -7.04 10.70
CA VAL A 788 13.57 -7.30 11.44
C VAL A 788 13.67 -6.71 12.84
N LYS A 789 13.06 -5.53 13.03
CA LYS A 789 12.85 -4.90 14.35
C LYS A 789 11.36 -4.88 14.72
N GLY A 790 10.48 -4.86 13.72
CA GLY A 790 9.02 -4.90 13.92
C GLY A 790 8.43 -6.31 13.95
N LYS A 791 7.17 -6.40 13.54
CA LYS A 791 6.35 -7.61 13.59
C LYS A 791 6.22 -8.26 12.21
N ILE A 792 6.36 -9.58 12.14
CA ILE A 792 5.96 -10.40 10.98
C ILE A 792 4.87 -11.35 11.43
N ILE A 793 3.74 -11.33 10.72
CA ILE A 793 2.57 -12.18 10.96
C ILE A 793 2.43 -13.10 9.75
N PHE A 794 2.43 -14.41 10.01
CA PHE A 794 2.26 -15.43 8.98
C PHE A 794 0.81 -15.92 8.97
N ASP A 795 0.21 -16.02 7.79
CA ASP A 795 -1.05 -16.75 7.65
C ASP A 795 -0.86 -18.25 7.87
N ALA A 796 -1.97 -18.93 8.19
CA ALA A 796 -1.98 -20.39 8.27
C ALA A 796 -1.53 -21.01 6.94
N ASN A 797 -0.63 -21.98 7.02
CA ASN A 797 -0.02 -22.69 5.87
C ASN A 797 0.92 -21.83 5.01
N ALA A 798 1.29 -20.62 5.44
CA ALA A 798 2.36 -19.89 4.79
C ALA A 798 3.67 -20.70 4.84
N THR A 799 4.51 -20.53 3.81
CA THR A 799 5.82 -21.20 3.72
C THR A 799 6.93 -20.17 3.81
N TRP A 800 7.79 -20.30 4.82
CA TRP A 800 8.92 -19.42 5.01
C TRP A 800 10.19 -20.08 4.45
N VAL A 801 10.40 -19.92 3.15
CA VAL A 801 11.50 -20.55 2.42
C VAL A 801 12.58 -19.52 2.09
N HIS A 802 13.83 -19.86 2.39
CA HIS A 802 15.00 -19.08 1.99
C HIS A 802 16.04 -20.00 1.33
N ASN A 803 16.36 -19.76 0.07
CA ASN A 803 17.33 -20.56 -0.70
C ASN A 803 18.22 -19.72 -1.63
N ARG A 804 18.39 -18.44 -1.27
CA ARG A 804 19.09 -17.40 -2.04
C ARG A 804 20.32 -16.94 -1.27
N ASP A 805 21.09 -16.01 -1.82
CA ASP A 805 22.35 -15.54 -1.24
C ASP A 805 22.22 -14.34 -0.28
N GLY A 806 20.98 -14.00 0.11
CA GLY A 806 20.69 -12.98 1.12
C GLY A 806 20.56 -13.53 2.54
N TYR A 807 20.18 -12.68 3.49
CA TYR A 807 20.01 -13.09 4.88
C TYR A 807 18.97 -12.29 5.67
N TYR A 808 18.56 -12.83 6.82
CA TYR A 808 17.68 -12.16 7.77
C TYR A 808 18.48 -11.70 8.98
N HIS A 809 18.31 -10.45 9.39
CA HIS A 809 18.96 -9.83 10.53
C HIS A 809 17.93 -9.46 11.59
N PHE A 810 17.91 -10.19 12.70
CA PHE A 810 16.95 -10.01 13.78
C PHE A 810 17.50 -9.11 14.88
N PHE A 811 16.65 -8.22 15.39
CA PHE A 811 16.96 -7.30 16.49
C PHE A 811 16.16 -7.66 17.75
N PRO A 812 16.56 -7.23 18.97
CA PRO A 812 15.94 -7.70 20.21
C PRO A 812 14.43 -7.47 20.36
N VAL A 813 13.89 -6.47 19.68
CA VAL A 813 12.47 -6.07 19.76
C VAL A 813 11.57 -6.72 18.71
N HIS A 814 12.11 -7.59 17.85
CA HIS A 814 11.33 -8.25 16.80
C HIS A 814 10.21 -9.12 17.37
N GLN A 815 9.15 -9.29 16.58
CA GLN A 815 8.03 -10.19 16.92
C GLN A 815 7.67 -11.06 15.73
N LEU A 816 7.63 -12.37 15.93
CA LEU A 816 7.15 -13.32 14.94
C LEU A 816 5.86 -13.97 15.45
N ILE A 817 4.78 -13.84 14.69
CA ILE A 817 3.52 -14.54 14.95
C ILE A 817 3.41 -15.64 13.89
N ILE A 818 3.76 -16.86 14.29
CA ILE A 818 3.90 -18.01 13.39
C ILE A 818 2.92 -19.11 13.82
N PRO A 819 1.85 -19.38 13.06
CA PRO A 819 0.99 -20.53 13.31
C PRO A 819 1.74 -21.86 13.16
N SER A 820 1.30 -22.90 13.88
CA SER A 820 1.95 -24.23 13.86
C SER A 820 1.93 -24.94 12.50
N THR A 821 1.09 -24.48 11.57
CA THR A 821 1.04 -24.98 10.19
C THR A 821 2.12 -24.40 9.28
N VAL A 822 2.87 -23.39 9.74
CA VAL A 822 3.96 -22.80 8.98
C VAL A 822 5.19 -23.68 9.04
N VAL A 823 5.85 -23.83 7.88
CA VAL A 823 7.13 -24.52 7.76
C VAL A 823 8.22 -23.51 7.42
N MET A 824 9.31 -23.54 8.19
CA MET A 824 10.51 -22.75 7.94
C MET A 824 11.58 -23.64 7.28
N ASN A 825 12.04 -23.25 6.08
CA ASN A 825 13.10 -23.97 5.36
C ASN A 825 14.15 -23.01 4.81
N PHE A 826 15.29 -22.97 5.49
CA PHE A 826 16.42 -22.11 5.16
C PHE A 826 17.56 -22.99 4.67
N THR A 827 17.96 -22.77 3.42
CA THR A 827 19.06 -23.48 2.76
C THR A 827 20.06 -22.46 2.22
N GLY A 828 21.24 -22.39 2.81
CA GLY A 828 22.31 -21.55 2.29
C GLY A 828 23.01 -22.18 1.08
N LYS A 829 24.04 -21.48 0.59
CA LYS A 829 24.83 -21.94 -0.57
C LYS A 829 26.05 -22.77 -0.17
N ASN A 830 26.58 -22.53 1.01
CA ASN A 830 27.68 -23.28 1.64
C ASN A 830 27.73 -22.89 3.13
N LYS A 831 28.58 -23.58 3.92
CA LYS A 831 28.77 -23.32 5.36
C LYS A 831 29.21 -21.90 5.73
N THR A 832 29.76 -21.12 4.80
CA THR A 832 30.19 -19.73 5.04
C THR A 832 29.12 -18.70 4.65
N HIS A 833 28.06 -19.12 3.95
CA HIS A 833 26.99 -18.25 3.51
C HIS A 833 26.08 -17.90 4.68
N LYS A 834 26.15 -16.65 5.14
CA LYS A 834 25.26 -16.10 6.17
C LYS A 834 23.81 -16.09 5.66
N PHE A 835 22.88 -16.75 6.35
CA PHE A 835 21.44 -16.63 6.07
C PHE A 835 20.63 -16.06 7.25
N ILE A 836 21.21 -16.06 8.45
CA ILE A 836 20.63 -15.51 9.68
C ILE A 836 21.74 -14.76 10.41
N GLU A 837 21.42 -13.57 10.89
CA GLU A 837 22.25 -12.76 11.78
C GLU A 837 21.40 -12.34 12.97
N LEU A 838 21.93 -12.49 14.18
CA LEU A 838 21.29 -12.03 15.41
C LEU A 838 22.05 -10.81 15.91
N ALA A 839 21.40 -9.66 16.05
CA ALA A 839 21.98 -8.48 16.67
C ALA A 839 22.25 -8.71 18.18
N PRO A 840 23.09 -7.91 18.86
CA PRO A 840 23.36 -8.11 20.29
C PRO A 840 22.09 -8.18 21.15
N ASN A 841 22.06 -9.08 22.14
CA ASN A 841 20.94 -9.32 23.05
C ASN A 841 19.65 -9.81 22.37
N THR A 842 19.76 -10.51 21.24
CA THR A 842 18.61 -11.04 20.48
C THR A 842 18.38 -12.52 20.75
N THR A 843 17.13 -12.86 21.07
CA THR A 843 16.61 -14.23 21.09
C THR A 843 15.69 -14.46 19.90
N LEU A 844 16.07 -15.33 18.97
CA LEU A 844 15.15 -15.78 17.92
C LEU A 844 14.30 -16.93 18.48
N MET A 845 13.05 -16.63 18.82
CA MET A 845 12.09 -17.59 19.36
C MET A 845 11.26 -18.24 18.25
N LEU A 846 11.28 -19.56 18.18
CA LEU A 846 10.48 -20.36 17.25
C LEU A 846 9.74 -21.44 18.05
N THR A 847 8.42 -21.42 17.99
CA THR A 847 7.56 -22.29 18.80
C THR A 847 6.53 -23.00 17.93
N ASP A 848 6.23 -24.26 18.23
CA ASP A 848 5.19 -25.06 17.57
C ASP A 848 5.34 -25.25 16.05
N ILE A 849 6.54 -25.10 15.48
CA ILE A 849 6.77 -25.21 14.03
C ILE A 849 7.79 -26.28 13.63
N SER A 850 7.83 -26.60 12.34
CA SER A 850 8.92 -27.37 11.73
C SER A 850 9.99 -26.44 11.16
N VAL A 851 11.25 -26.65 11.58
CA VAL A 851 12.39 -25.82 11.22
C VAL A 851 13.45 -26.65 10.50
N THR A 852 13.85 -26.22 9.31
CA THR A 852 14.96 -26.79 8.54
C THR A 852 16.04 -25.76 8.29
N LEU A 853 17.28 -26.03 8.73
CA LEU A 853 18.46 -25.17 8.55
C LEU A 853 19.58 -25.95 7.84
N ASN A 854 19.74 -25.74 6.54
CA ASN A 854 20.66 -26.50 5.70
C ASN A 854 21.77 -25.64 5.11
N VAL A 855 23.01 -26.11 5.12
CA VAL A 855 24.11 -25.63 4.27
C VAL A 855 24.30 -24.10 4.34
N GLY A 856 24.40 -23.54 5.55
CA GLY A 856 24.57 -22.09 5.75
C GLY A 856 25.10 -21.70 7.11
N MET A 857 25.27 -20.40 7.33
CA MET A 857 25.83 -19.82 8.54
C MET A 857 24.79 -18.99 9.29
N ILE A 858 24.71 -19.24 10.59
CA ILE A 858 24.04 -18.36 11.56
C ILE A 858 25.14 -17.53 12.23
N PHE A 859 25.03 -16.21 12.15
CA PHE A 859 25.97 -15.29 12.79
C PHE A 859 25.42 -14.79 14.14
N TYR A 860 26.18 -14.99 15.21
CA TYR A 860 25.79 -14.63 16.58
C TYR A 860 26.56 -13.40 17.06
N ASN A 861 25.86 -12.35 17.48
CA ASN A 861 26.47 -11.24 18.23
C ASN A 861 26.43 -11.53 19.73
N PHE A 862 26.65 -10.53 20.60
CA PHE A 862 26.81 -10.76 22.05
C PHE A 862 25.48 -11.11 22.69
N ASN A 863 25.48 -12.11 23.57
CA ASN A 863 24.30 -12.53 24.34
C ASN A 863 23.11 -12.89 23.45
N THR A 864 23.36 -13.64 22.37
CA THR A 864 22.32 -14.06 21.41
C THR A 864 22.09 -15.57 21.48
N HIS A 865 20.90 -16.01 21.09
CA HIS A 865 20.58 -17.43 20.96
C HIS A 865 19.35 -17.67 20.07
N ILE A 866 19.23 -18.90 19.55
CA ILE A 866 17.99 -19.41 18.96
C ILE A 866 17.30 -20.28 20.01
N TYR A 867 16.05 -19.95 20.32
CA TYR A 867 15.21 -20.68 21.27
C TYR A 867 14.12 -21.42 20.52
N LEU A 868 14.08 -22.74 20.66
CA LEU A 868 13.17 -23.65 19.97
C LEU A 868 12.31 -24.35 21.02
N ASP A 869 10.99 -24.16 21.00
CA ASP A 869 10.06 -24.82 21.93
C ASP A 869 8.97 -25.59 21.19
N ASN A 870 8.79 -26.87 21.53
CA ASN A 870 7.86 -27.77 20.83
C ASN A 870 8.09 -27.80 19.30
N VAL A 871 9.37 -27.80 18.89
CA VAL A 871 9.81 -27.73 17.48
C VAL A 871 10.29 -29.09 16.98
N ALA A 872 10.02 -29.36 15.70
CA ALA A 872 10.72 -30.39 14.93
C ALA A 872 11.89 -29.75 14.15
N LEU A 873 13.13 -30.02 14.57
CA LEU A 873 14.34 -29.40 14.00
C LEU A 873 15.11 -30.36 13.09
N THR A 874 15.41 -29.93 11.86
CA THR A 874 16.44 -30.54 11.02
C THR A 874 17.53 -29.51 10.73
N SER A 875 18.77 -29.81 11.08
CA SER A 875 19.92 -28.97 10.73
C SER A 875 21.02 -29.79 10.07
N VAL A 876 21.38 -29.46 8.83
CA VAL A 876 22.36 -30.24 8.06
C VAL A 876 23.44 -29.35 7.49
N ALA A 877 24.70 -29.66 7.79
CA ALA A 877 25.87 -28.95 7.28
C ALA A 877 25.82 -27.43 7.51
N SER A 878 25.31 -27.00 8.67
CA SER A 878 25.22 -25.59 9.06
C SER A 878 26.35 -25.18 10.00
N THR A 879 26.75 -23.91 9.95
CA THR A 879 27.74 -23.32 10.84
C THR A 879 27.05 -22.36 11.81
N TYR A 880 27.09 -22.70 13.10
CA TYR A 880 26.62 -21.88 14.20
C TYR A 880 27.79 -21.05 14.72
N ASN A 881 27.83 -19.81 14.26
CA ASN A 881 28.89 -18.82 14.45
C ASN A 881 30.21 -19.19 13.72
N PRO A 882 30.83 -18.27 12.96
CA PRO A 882 32.11 -18.56 12.31
C PRO A 882 33.25 -18.59 13.32
N LEU A 883 34.27 -19.42 13.06
CA LEU A 883 35.50 -19.51 13.86
C LEU A 883 36.22 -18.17 14.05
N THR A 884 36.04 -17.23 13.12
CA THR A 884 36.67 -15.91 13.15
C THR A 884 35.94 -14.90 14.02
N ASN A 885 34.74 -15.21 14.52
CA ASN A 885 34.01 -14.32 15.42
C ASN A 885 34.45 -14.60 16.87
N PRO A 886 35.17 -13.69 17.53
CA PRO A 886 35.70 -13.94 18.89
C PRO A 886 34.61 -13.91 19.98
N ASN A 887 33.36 -13.63 19.60
CA ASN A 887 32.27 -13.51 20.52
C ASN A 887 31.85 -14.87 21.06
N ASN A 888 31.91 -15.02 22.37
CA ASN A 888 31.73 -16.28 23.05
C ASN A 888 30.69 -16.23 24.18
N THR A 889 29.84 -15.19 24.22
CA THR A 889 28.80 -15.07 25.25
C THR A 889 27.44 -15.63 24.82
N SER A 890 27.34 -16.11 23.57
CA SER A 890 26.11 -16.60 22.95
C SER A 890 25.91 -18.09 23.12
N ILE A 891 24.66 -18.53 23.11
CA ILE A 891 24.28 -19.95 23.11
C ILE A 891 23.82 -20.29 21.70
N GLY A 892 24.35 -21.37 21.11
CA GLY A 892 23.98 -21.77 19.75
C GLY A 892 22.49 -22.09 19.65
N LEU A 893 22.08 -23.19 20.27
CA LEU A 893 20.69 -23.66 20.27
C LEU A 893 20.22 -23.94 21.70
N ILE A 894 19.03 -23.42 22.05
CA ILE A 894 18.27 -23.85 23.22
C ILE A 894 17.03 -24.57 22.69
N ILE A 895 16.90 -25.86 23.01
CA ILE A 895 15.84 -26.74 22.51
C ILE A 895 15.04 -27.27 23.70
N GLU A 896 13.83 -26.74 23.88
CA GLU A 896 12.91 -27.11 24.94
C GLU A 896 11.72 -27.89 24.37
N ASN A 897 11.27 -28.91 25.09
CA ASN A 897 10.18 -29.82 24.68
C ASN A 897 10.30 -30.32 23.21
N PRO A 898 11.48 -30.77 22.73
CA PRO A 898 11.65 -31.12 21.33
C PRO A 898 10.70 -32.24 20.88
N VAL A 899 9.97 -32.00 19.79
CA VAL A 899 9.19 -33.04 19.10
C VAL A 899 10.15 -34.05 18.48
N SER A 900 11.14 -33.53 17.74
CA SER A 900 12.27 -34.30 17.20
C SER A 900 13.40 -33.34 16.86
N PHE A 901 14.64 -33.82 16.87
CA PHE A 901 15.71 -33.11 16.18
C PHE A 901 16.75 -34.03 15.55
N PHE A 902 17.24 -33.60 14.39
CA PHE A 902 18.32 -34.21 13.65
C PHE A 902 19.34 -33.14 13.26
N ILE A 903 20.52 -33.17 13.88
CA ILE A 903 21.61 -32.24 13.61
C ILE A 903 22.77 -33.04 13.03
N ASN A 904 23.12 -32.79 11.76
CA ASN A 904 24.13 -33.56 11.04
C ASN A 904 25.18 -32.68 10.37
N GLY A 905 26.46 -32.98 10.56
CA GLY A 905 27.57 -32.32 9.86
C GLY A 905 27.73 -30.84 10.20
N CYS A 906 27.19 -30.39 11.33
CA CYS A 906 27.20 -28.98 11.72
C CYS A 906 28.50 -28.58 12.45
N ASP A 907 28.81 -27.29 12.47
CA ASP A 907 29.95 -26.75 13.23
C ASP A 907 29.47 -25.69 14.20
N PHE A 908 29.76 -25.84 15.49
CA PHE A 908 29.48 -24.87 16.55
C PHE A 908 30.79 -24.27 17.01
N ASN A 909 30.97 -22.96 16.83
CA ASN A 909 32.27 -22.32 17.06
C ASN A 909 32.15 -21.08 17.91
N GLN A 910 33.09 -20.84 18.83
CA GLN A 910 33.15 -19.57 19.58
C GLN A 910 31.80 -19.26 20.23
N LEU A 911 31.30 -20.12 21.11
CA LEU A 911 30.02 -19.93 21.80
C LEU A 911 30.24 -20.13 23.30
N GLN A 912 29.36 -19.59 24.14
CA GLN A 912 29.34 -19.93 25.56
C GLN A 912 28.95 -21.41 25.69
N ASN A 913 27.79 -21.75 25.12
CA ASN A 913 27.28 -23.11 25.03
C ASN A 913 26.92 -23.45 23.57
N GLY A 914 27.13 -24.70 23.17
CA GLY A 914 26.78 -25.18 21.84
C GLY A 914 25.28 -25.46 21.71
N ILE A 915 24.83 -26.54 22.34
CA ILE A 915 23.43 -26.99 22.33
C ILE A 915 22.97 -27.26 23.76
N THR A 916 21.83 -26.71 24.16
CA THR A 916 21.13 -27.04 25.40
C THR A 916 19.81 -27.71 25.04
N VAL A 917 19.52 -28.87 25.62
CA VAL A 917 18.28 -29.64 25.40
C VAL A 917 17.59 -29.90 26.73
N SER A 918 16.32 -29.53 26.85
CA SER A 918 15.51 -29.74 28.05
C SER A 918 14.18 -30.42 27.73
N ASN A 919 13.70 -31.24 28.68
CA ASN A 919 12.35 -31.83 28.68
C ASN A 919 12.04 -32.68 27.42
N GLY A 920 13.05 -33.35 26.86
CA GLY A 920 12.90 -34.18 25.67
C GLY A 920 12.32 -35.55 26.02
N THR A 921 11.02 -35.73 25.89
CA THR A 921 10.31 -36.96 26.32
C THR A 921 10.17 -38.04 25.23
N SER A 922 10.66 -37.78 24.01
CA SER A 922 10.52 -38.72 22.89
C SER A 922 11.25 -40.05 23.15
N LEU A 923 10.53 -41.16 22.91
CA LEU A 923 11.12 -42.51 22.92
C LEU A 923 12.05 -42.76 21.72
N THR A 924 11.86 -42.00 20.63
CA THR A 924 12.79 -42.05 19.50
C THR A 924 13.99 -41.16 19.82
N PRO A 925 15.22 -41.69 19.80
CA PRO A 925 16.40 -40.91 20.16
C PRO A 925 16.56 -39.68 19.29
N TYR A 926 16.80 -38.53 19.93
CA TYR A 926 17.29 -37.36 19.23
C TYR A 926 18.69 -37.64 18.68
N THR A 927 19.06 -37.02 17.55
CA THR A 927 20.29 -37.38 16.84
C THR A 927 21.19 -36.19 16.57
N LEU A 928 22.45 -36.35 16.97
CA LEU A 928 23.57 -35.47 16.67
C LEU A 928 24.65 -36.28 15.93
N GLN A 929 24.88 -35.98 14.66
CA GLN A 929 25.75 -36.77 13.80
C GLN A 929 26.84 -35.91 13.17
N SER A 930 28.09 -36.35 13.15
CA SER A 930 29.22 -35.68 12.49
C SER A 930 29.35 -34.19 12.82
N THR A 931 28.93 -33.78 14.02
CA THR A 931 28.91 -32.37 14.45
C THR A 931 30.18 -32.03 15.20
N ASN A 932 30.78 -30.89 14.87
CA ASN A 932 32.00 -30.41 15.50
C ASN A 932 31.69 -29.25 16.45
N PHE A 933 32.32 -29.25 17.62
CA PHE A 933 32.31 -28.15 18.57
C PHE A 933 33.75 -27.67 18.76
N ASN A 934 34.03 -26.46 18.29
CA ASN A 934 35.35 -25.87 18.31
C ASN A 934 35.34 -24.60 19.14
N THR A 935 36.05 -24.58 20.28
CA THR A 935 36.17 -23.36 21.08
C THR A 935 34.81 -22.90 21.62
N VAL A 936 33.99 -23.86 22.09
CA VAL A 936 32.81 -23.55 22.92
C VAL A 936 33.31 -23.42 24.35
N LEU A 937 33.07 -22.31 25.04
CA LEU A 937 33.75 -22.02 26.31
C LEU A 937 33.33 -22.93 27.46
N ASP A 938 32.03 -23.12 27.65
CA ASP A 938 31.51 -23.86 28.79
C ASP A 938 31.04 -25.26 28.36
N ARG A 939 29.85 -25.39 27.74
CA ARG A 939 29.28 -26.72 27.45
C ARG A 939 29.02 -26.93 25.97
N CYS A 940 29.60 -27.96 25.36
CA CYS A 940 29.27 -28.30 23.97
C CYS A 940 27.81 -28.79 23.86
N VAL A 941 27.44 -29.77 24.70
CA VAL A 941 26.07 -30.29 24.79
C VAL A 941 25.63 -30.34 26.25
N GLU A 942 24.50 -29.72 26.56
CA GLU A 942 23.83 -29.75 27.86
C GLU A 942 22.47 -30.44 27.78
N LEU A 943 22.19 -31.33 28.73
CA LEU A 943 20.99 -32.16 28.78
C LEU A 943 20.28 -31.99 30.14
N ALA A 944 18.97 -31.76 30.11
CA ALA A 944 18.14 -31.77 31.30
C ALA A 944 16.84 -32.55 31.04
N ASN A 945 16.65 -33.67 31.73
CA ASN A 945 15.45 -34.52 31.59
C ASN A 945 15.22 -35.00 30.14
N VAL A 946 16.27 -35.51 29.48
CA VAL A 946 16.19 -36.03 28.11
C VAL A 946 16.02 -37.54 28.13
N HIS A 947 15.04 -38.09 27.41
CA HIS A 947 14.82 -39.53 27.38
C HIS A 947 15.94 -40.25 26.62
N ALA A 948 16.20 -39.90 25.36
CA ALA A 948 17.25 -40.54 24.58
C ALA A 948 17.99 -39.59 23.62
N LEU A 949 19.32 -39.62 23.63
CA LEU A 949 20.18 -38.88 22.70
C LEU A 949 21.27 -39.78 22.11
N ASN A 950 21.40 -39.74 20.78
CA ASN A 950 22.46 -40.40 20.02
C ASN A 950 23.44 -39.36 19.46
N ILE A 951 24.69 -39.42 19.89
CA ILE A 951 25.82 -38.65 19.36
C ILE A 951 26.69 -39.60 18.54
N THR A 952 26.88 -39.34 17.24
CA THR A 952 27.66 -40.21 16.34
C THR A 952 28.65 -39.43 15.51
N GLY A 953 29.95 -39.68 15.66
CA GLY A 953 30.99 -38.96 14.94
C GLY A 953 31.22 -37.54 15.49
N GLY A 954 32.04 -36.77 14.78
CA GLY A 954 32.37 -35.38 15.12
C GLY A 954 33.49 -35.25 16.16
N VAL A 955 33.92 -34.00 16.37
CA VAL A 955 34.99 -33.64 17.31
C VAL A 955 34.51 -32.58 18.28
N PHE A 956 34.61 -32.85 19.57
CA PHE A 956 34.27 -31.91 20.63
C PHE A 956 35.58 -31.48 21.26
N GLN A 957 35.94 -30.21 21.16
CA GLN A 957 37.24 -29.73 21.63
C GLN A 957 37.25 -28.32 22.17
N SER A 958 38.17 -28.07 23.11
CA SER A 958 38.46 -26.74 23.68
C SER A 958 37.25 -26.11 24.39
N ALA A 959 36.63 -26.89 25.29
CA ALA A 959 35.52 -26.46 26.14
C ALA A 959 35.77 -26.74 27.62
N ASN A 960 34.96 -26.20 28.52
CA ASN A 960 34.99 -26.62 29.91
C ASN A 960 34.45 -28.07 30.03
N ILE A 961 33.33 -28.36 29.38
CA ILE A 961 32.65 -29.67 29.40
C ILE A 961 32.17 -30.08 28.01
N GLY A 962 32.44 -31.32 27.60
CA GLY A 962 31.97 -31.85 26.32
C GLY A 962 30.49 -32.19 26.34
N VAL A 963 30.08 -33.10 27.21
CA VAL A 963 28.66 -33.43 27.43
C VAL A 963 28.32 -33.29 28.90
N PHE A 964 27.30 -32.50 29.23
CA PHE A 964 26.86 -32.21 30.59
C PHE A 964 25.40 -32.59 30.81
N GLY A 965 25.07 -33.23 31.94
CA GLY A 965 23.70 -33.31 32.45
C GLY A 965 23.11 -34.72 32.54
N SER A 966 21.78 -34.83 32.42
CA SER A 966 21.04 -36.09 32.65
C SER A 966 20.25 -36.54 31.42
N ALA A 967 20.32 -37.85 31.13
CA ALA A 967 19.47 -38.50 30.15
C ALA A 967 19.10 -39.93 30.60
N ASN A 968 17.95 -40.47 30.16
CA ASN A 968 17.67 -41.88 30.43
C ASN A 968 18.62 -42.78 29.61
N VAL A 969 18.81 -42.47 28.34
CA VAL A 969 19.76 -43.15 27.45
C VAL A 969 20.62 -42.14 26.68
N LEU A 970 21.93 -42.24 26.83
CA LEU A 970 22.91 -41.46 26.08
C LEU A 970 23.83 -42.41 25.32
N THR A 971 23.86 -42.33 23.99
CA THR A 971 24.77 -43.13 23.16
C THR A 971 25.79 -42.21 22.49
N ILE A 972 27.09 -42.47 22.67
CA ILE A 972 28.18 -41.73 22.05
C ILE A 972 29.04 -42.71 21.23
N THR A 973 29.01 -42.56 19.91
CA THR A 973 29.65 -43.51 18.98
C THR A 973 30.59 -42.82 18.01
N ASN A 974 31.82 -43.32 17.81
CA ASN A 974 32.80 -42.75 16.88
C ASN A 974 33.14 -41.25 17.11
N THR A 975 32.81 -40.69 18.27
CA THR A 975 33.05 -39.26 18.60
C THR A 975 34.39 -39.10 19.31
N GLU A 976 35.11 -38.03 19.00
CA GLU A 976 36.33 -37.63 19.71
C GLU A 976 36.04 -36.44 20.64
N ILE A 977 36.35 -36.59 21.93
CA ILE A 977 36.13 -35.58 22.98
C ILE A 977 37.48 -35.29 23.66
N LYS A 978 37.97 -34.06 23.54
CA LYS A 978 39.31 -33.71 24.02
C LYS A 978 39.52 -32.27 24.47
N SER A 979 40.59 -32.05 25.24
CA SER A 979 41.06 -30.72 25.64
C SER A 979 40.01 -29.96 26.46
N MET A 980 39.45 -30.61 27.47
CA MET A 980 38.42 -30.04 28.37
C MET A 980 38.73 -30.27 29.84
N ASN A 981 38.02 -29.57 30.74
CA ASN A 981 38.07 -29.93 32.16
C ASN A 981 37.34 -31.26 32.41
N TYR A 982 36.20 -31.45 31.76
CA TYR A 982 35.47 -32.72 31.77
C TYR A 982 35.14 -33.13 30.35
N GLY A 983 35.60 -34.30 29.90
CA GLY A 983 35.16 -34.82 28.59
C GLY A 983 33.65 -35.05 28.61
N VAL A 984 33.18 -35.84 29.58
CA VAL A 984 31.75 -36.08 29.82
C VAL A 984 31.47 -35.96 31.32
N HIS A 985 30.39 -35.28 31.69
CA HIS A 985 29.91 -35.10 33.05
C HIS A 985 28.41 -35.44 33.10
N LEU A 986 28.07 -36.58 33.68
CA LEU A 986 26.68 -37.04 33.75
C LEU A 986 26.15 -37.11 35.17
N SER A 987 24.87 -36.85 35.33
CA SER A 987 24.13 -37.06 36.57
C SER A 987 22.88 -37.89 36.29
N GLU A 988 22.58 -38.87 37.14
CA GLU A 988 21.32 -39.64 37.11
C GLU A 988 21.00 -40.25 35.72
N THR A 989 22.03 -40.72 35.00
CA THR A 989 21.87 -41.27 33.66
C THR A 989 21.74 -42.79 33.71
N SER A 990 20.57 -43.32 33.32
CA SER A 990 20.27 -44.76 33.41
C SER A 990 21.16 -45.61 32.49
N GLY A 991 21.64 -45.06 31.37
CA GLY A 991 22.58 -45.76 30.49
C GLY A 991 23.36 -44.82 29.59
N ALA A 992 24.67 -44.71 29.84
CA ALA A 992 25.62 -43.98 29.00
C ALA A 992 26.51 -44.98 28.23
N TYR A 993 26.23 -45.14 26.94
CA TYR A 993 26.86 -46.13 26.06
C TYR A 993 27.89 -45.48 25.14
N PHE A 994 29.15 -45.78 25.37
CA PHE A 994 30.26 -45.31 24.56
C PHE A 994 30.71 -46.42 23.62
N SER A 995 30.80 -46.15 22.31
CA SER A 995 31.16 -47.15 21.30
C SER A 995 32.19 -46.59 20.33
N ASN A 996 33.40 -47.15 20.32
CA ASN A 996 34.52 -46.60 19.53
C ASN A 996 34.75 -45.08 19.73
N ALA A 997 34.37 -44.55 20.90
CA ALA A 997 34.58 -43.15 21.25
C ALA A 997 36.02 -42.93 21.72
N LYS A 998 36.58 -41.73 21.51
CA LYS A 998 37.92 -41.35 21.97
C LYS A 998 37.81 -40.18 22.94
N ILE A 999 38.11 -40.40 24.21
CA ILE A 999 37.98 -39.41 25.28
C ILE A 999 39.37 -39.21 25.88
N HIS A 1000 40.04 -38.11 25.48
CA HIS A 1000 41.46 -37.93 25.77
C HIS A 1000 41.90 -36.50 25.94
N ILE A 1001 43.03 -36.26 26.62
CA ILE A 1001 43.58 -34.91 26.86
C ILE A 1001 42.58 -34.02 27.64
N ASN A 1002 41.72 -34.61 28.47
CA ASN A 1002 40.84 -33.86 29.38
C ASN A 1002 41.44 -33.85 30.80
N ASN A 1003 41.02 -32.94 31.68
CA ASN A 1003 41.39 -33.05 33.09
C ASN A 1003 40.74 -34.30 33.72
N ILE A 1004 39.45 -34.51 33.49
CA ILE A 1004 38.76 -35.77 33.77
C ILE A 1004 38.11 -36.26 32.48
N GLY A 1005 38.34 -37.53 32.12
CA GLY A 1005 37.76 -38.11 30.90
C GLY A 1005 36.24 -38.24 31.01
N ILE A 1006 35.76 -39.07 31.93
CA ILE A 1006 34.33 -39.24 32.22
C ILE A 1006 34.10 -39.07 33.72
N PHE A 1007 33.29 -38.08 34.10
CA PHE A 1007 32.75 -37.90 35.43
C PHE A 1007 31.28 -38.32 35.45
N THR A 1008 30.86 -39.07 36.47
CA THR A 1008 29.43 -39.32 36.68
C THR A 1008 29.02 -39.31 38.13
N ASP A 1009 27.81 -38.83 38.41
CA ASP A 1009 27.09 -39.04 39.66
C ASP A 1009 25.83 -39.87 39.39
N ALA A 1010 25.65 -40.98 40.12
CA ALA A 1010 24.51 -41.89 40.00
C ALA A 1010 24.18 -42.33 38.56
N SER A 1011 25.18 -42.72 37.76
CA SER A 1011 24.98 -43.12 36.35
C SER A 1011 25.61 -44.47 36.00
N LEU A 1012 25.04 -45.16 35.00
CA LEU A 1012 25.58 -46.42 34.45
C LEU A 1012 26.40 -46.14 33.18
N VAL A 1013 27.68 -46.46 33.20
CA VAL A 1013 28.64 -46.21 32.11
C VAL A 1013 29.05 -47.51 31.44
N PHE A 1014 28.99 -47.55 30.11
CA PHE A 1014 29.38 -48.70 29.28
C PHE A 1014 30.43 -48.31 28.25
N LEU A 1015 31.61 -48.92 28.29
CA LEU A 1015 32.68 -48.72 27.31
C LEU A 1015 32.74 -49.92 26.37
N ARG A 1016 32.36 -49.73 25.11
CA ARG A 1016 32.14 -50.79 24.12
C ARG A 1016 32.92 -50.57 22.83
N ASN A 1017 33.05 -51.62 22.02
CA ASN A 1017 33.53 -51.64 20.65
C ASN A 1017 34.76 -50.76 20.36
N GLY A 1018 35.75 -50.77 21.25
CA GLY A 1018 37.02 -50.08 21.04
C GLY A 1018 37.04 -48.65 21.56
N THR A 1019 36.11 -48.31 22.47
CA THR A 1019 36.14 -47.03 23.20
C THR A 1019 37.45 -46.89 23.97
N LYS A 1020 38.05 -45.70 23.90
CA LYS A 1020 39.32 -45.36 24.54
C LYS A 1020 39.16 -44.14 25.44
N VAL A 1021 39.54 -44.27 26.70
CA VAL A 1021 39.67 -43.18 27.67
C VAL A 1021 41.13 -43.09 28.08
N TYR A 1022 41.87 -42.13 27.52
CA TYR A 1022 43.33 -42.14 27.61
C TYR A 1022 43.96 -40.76 27.58
N ASP A 1023 45.23 -40.63 27.98
CA ASP A 1023 45.99 -39.38 27.96
C ASP A 1023 45.26 -38.20 28.65
N ASN A 1024 44.33 -38.46 29.57
CA ASN A 1024 43.69 -37.41 30.37
C ASN A 1024 44.68 -36.95 31.45
N VAL A 1025 44.73 -35.66 31.74
CA VAL A 1025 45.68 -35.04 32.68
C VAL A 1025 45.45 -35.52 34.12
N GLY A 1026 44.18 -35.70 34.52
CA GLY A 1026 43.79 -36.24 35.81
C GLY A 1026 43.27 -37.67 35.71
N ASN A 1027 42.05 -37.90 36.19
CA ASN A 1027 41.45 -39.24 36.20
C ASN A 1027 40.91 -39.60 34.81
N GLY A 1028 41.08 -40.85 34.39
CA GLY A 1028 40.39 -41.37 33.20
C GLY A 1028 38.89 -41.36 33.42
N LEU A 1029 38.43 -42.02 34.47
CA LEU A 1029 37.03 -42.01 34.91
C LEU A 1029 36.93 -41.67 36.40
N GLU A 1030 35.90 -40.90 36.75
CA GLU A 1030 35.53 -40.53 38.11
C GLU A 1030 34.04 -40.81 38.34
N LEU A 1031 33.71 -41.81 39.15
CA LEU A 1031 32.35 -42.34 39.24
C LEU A 1031 31.85 -42.32 40.68
N TYR A 1032 30.76 -41.60 40.93
CA TYR A 1032 30.12 -41.53 42.24
C TYR A 1032 28.75 -42.21 42.18
N GLY A 1033 28.51 -43.11 43.12
CA GLY A 1033 27.23 -43.77 43.29
C GLY A 1033 26.70 -43.65 44.71
N VAL A 1034 25.45 -44.07 44.85
CA VAL A 1034 24.78 -44.26 46.12
C VAL A 1034 24.34 -45.72 46.20
N TYR A 1035 24.59 -46.34 47.35
CA TYR A 1035 24.02 -47.64 47.66
C TYR A 1035 22.64 -47.45 48.28
N ASN A 1036 21.61 -47.96 47.63
CA ASN A 1036 20.27 -47.99 48.20
C ASN A 1036 20.10 -49.27 49.01
N SER A 1037 20.04 -49.13 50.33
CA SER A 1037 19.93 -50.28 51.25
C SER A 1037 18.59 -51.01 51.16
N VAL A 1038 17.53 -50.35 50.67
CA VAL A 1038 16.19 -50.93 50.50
C VAL A 1038 16.14 -51.81 49.26
N THR A 1039 16.56 -51.27 48.11
CA THR A 1039 16.60 -52.03 46.84
C THR A 1039 17.83 -52.93 46.72
N ARG A 1040 18.81 -52.74 47.62
CA ARG A 1040 20.14 -53.39 47.60
C ARG A 1040 20.90 -53.15 46.30
N SER A 1041 20.63 -52.03 45.63
CA SER A 1041 21.21 -51.68 44.34
C SER A 1041 22.18 -50.51 44.46
N PHE A 1042 23.11 -50.41 43.52
CA PHE A 1042 23.97 -49.25 43.36
C PHE A 1042 23.45 -48.39 42.21
N THR A 1043 23.49 -47.07 42.37
CA THR A 1043 23.08 -46.14 41.31
C THR A 1043 24.18 -45.88 40.28
N SER A 1044 25.40 -46.38 40.50
CA SER A 1044 26.53 -46.24 39.57
C SER A 1044 27.16 -47.58 39.23
N MET A 1045 27.49 -47.75 37.94
CA MET A 1045 28.17 -48.93 37.42
C MET A 1045 29.13 -48.54 36.30
N LEU A 1046 30.29 -49.19 36.24
CA LEU A 1046 31.17 -49.19 35.08
C LEU A 1046 31.19 -50.59 34.47
N THR A 1047 30.71 -50.69 33.23
CA THR A 1047 30.84 -51.89 32.39
C THR A 1047 31.86 -51.63 31.29
N VAL A 1048 32.83 -52.52 31.12
CA VAL A 1048 33.85 -52.39 30.07
C VAL A 1048 33.91 -53.67 29.26
N GLY A 1049 33.64 -53.57 27.96
CA GLY A 1049 33.75 -54.66 27.01
C GLY A 1049 32.63 -55.68 27.06
N ASP A 1050 31.40 -55.29 27.45
CA ASP A 1050 30.22 -56.16 27.34
C ASP A 1050 29.74 -56.32 25.90
N LEU A 1051 30.02 -55.33 25.03
CA LEU A 1051 30.01 -55.46 23.58
C LEU A 1051 31.39 -55.06 23.04
N GLY A 1052 32.14 -56.04 22.54
CA GLY A 1052 33.52 -55.84 22.06
C GLY A 1052 34.52 -55.66 23.21
N CYS A 1053 35.19 -54.51 23.25
CA CYS A 1053 36.20 -54.16 24.25
C CYS A 1053 36.16 -52.68 24.60
N GLY A 1054 36.76 -52.31 25.73
CA GLY A 1054 37.08 -50.93 26.09
C GLY A 1054 38.54 -50.77 26.53
N SER A 1055 39.03 -49.53 26.58
CA SER A 1055 40.42 -49.24 26.96
C SER A 1055 40.50 -47.99 27.85
N ILE A 1056 41.19 -48.11 28.98
CA ILE A 1056 41.45 -47.02 29.94
C ILE A 1056 42.94 -47.03 30.25
N TYR A 1057 43.71 -46.10 29.69
CA TYR A 1057 45.18 -46.16 29.77
C TYR A 1057 45.86 -44.79 29.72
N ASN A 1058 47.10 -44.70 30.19
CA ASN A 1058 47.94 -43.48 30.11
C ASN A 1058 47.32 -42.20 30.71
N ASN A 1059 46.45 -42.30 31.72
CA ASN A 1059 45.92 -41.11 32.40
C ASN A 1059 46.92 -40.61 33.48
N GLY A 1060 46.97 -39.29 33.66
CA GLY A 1060 47.95 -38.58 34.49
C GLY A 1060 47.73 -38.71 35.99
N ASN A 1061 46.59 -39.24 36.43
CA ASN A 1061 46.35 -39.68 37.81
C ASN A 1061 45.85 -41.14 37.86
N ASN A 1062 44.58 -41.36 38.23
CA ASN A 1062 44.01 -42.70 38.30
C ASN A 1062 43.36 -43.11 36.96
N GLY A 1063 43.39 -44.39 36.62
CA GLY A 1063 42.60 -44.93 35.51
C GLY A 1063 41.09 -44.81 35.80
N VAL A 1064 40.67 -45.36 36.94
CA VAL A 1064 39.30 -45.28 37.47
C VAL A 1064 39.37 -44.88 38.94
N TYR A 1065 38.74 -43.76 39.29
CA TYR A 1065 38.43 -43.40 40.68
C TYR A 1065 36.93 -43.57 40.89
N ALA A 1066 36.51 -44.32 41.92
CA ALA A 1066 35.08 -44.54 42.13
C ALA A 1066 34.66 -44.70 43.60
N LYS A 1067 33.41 -44.30 43.89
CA LYS A 1067 32.76 -44.47 45.19
C LYS A 1067 31.40 -45.12 45.00
N ASN A 1068 31.15 -46.23 45.70
CA ASN A 1068 29.88 -46.98 45.61
C ASN A 1068 29.48 -47.29 44.16
N THR A 1069 30.46 -47.70 43.35
CA THR A 1069 30.25 -48.04 41.94
C THR A 1069 30.54 -49.50 41.72
N ILE A 1070 29.67 -50.19 40.98
CA ILE A 1070 29.90 -51.58 40.58
C ILE A 1070 30.89 -51.60 39.41
N LEU A 1071 31.92 -52.44 39.50
CA LEU A 1071 32.80 -52.73 38.37
C LEU A 1071 32.38 -54.04 37.70
N ASN A 1072 32.02 -53.97 36.43
CA ASN A 1072 31.69 -55.10 35.57
C ASN A 1072 32.71 -55.16 34.42
N ILE A 1073 33.86 -55.78 34.67
CA ILE A 1073 35.06 -55.69 33.82
C ILE A 1073 35.71 -57.05 33.48
N ASP A 1074 35.01 -58.16 33.70
CA ASP A 1074 35.53 -59.51 33.38
C ASP A 1074 35.39 -59.79 31.87
N ALA A 1075 36.50 -59.68 31.13
CA ALA A 1075 36.52 -59.90 29.69
C ALA A 1075 36.18 -61.34 29.30
N ILE A 1076 36.49 -62.34 30.14
CA ILE A 1076 36.14 -63.73 29.87
C ILE A 1076 34.63 -63.91 29.99
N GLN A 1077 34.04 -63.43 31.09
CA GLN A 1077 32.60 -63.54 31.30
C GLN A 1077 31.83 -62.79 30.20
N HIS A 1078 32.28 -61.62 29.80
CA HIS A 1078 31.65 -60.87 28.72
C HIS A 1078 31.75 -61.60 27.37
N SER A 1079 32.90 -62.23 27.08
CA SER A 1079 33.07 -63.03 25.87
C SER A 1079 32.15 -64.26 25.88
N ILE A 1080 32.01 -64.95 27.03
CA ILE A 1080 31.07 -66.06 27.21
C ILE A 1080 29.63 -65.58 26.99
N ASN A 1081 29.23 -64.48 27.62
CA ASN A 1081 27.88 -63.93 27.51
C ASN A 1081 27.50 -63.57 26.06
N ARG A 1082 28.49 -63.20 25.23
CA ARG A 1082 28.30 -62.94 23.80
C ARG A 1082 28.39 -64.17 22.90
N GLY A 1083 28.90 -65.29 23.40
CA GLY A 1083 29.23 -66.47 22.58
C GLY A 1083 30.46 -66.27 21.70
N ASP A 1084 31.40 -65.42 22.12
CA ASP A 1084 32.64 -65.19 21.36
C ASP A 1084 33.56 -66.41 21.44
N ALA A 1085 34.11 -66.84 20.29
CA ALA A 1085 35.05 -67.97 20.23
C ALA A 1085 36.41 -67.67 20.92
N ASN A 1086 36.76 -66.40 21.08
CA ASN A 1086 37.98 -65.95 21.73
C ASN A 1086 37.67 -64.85 22.74
N VAL A 1087 38.43 -64.83 23.83
CA VAL A 1087 38.37 -63.71 24.79
C VAL A 1087 38.85 -62.43 24.11
N ILE A 1088 38.01 -61.41 24.09
CA ILE A 1088 38.35 -60.06 23.62
C ILE A 1088 38.80 -59.23 24.83
N PRO A 1089 40.10 -58.95 25.01
CA PRO A 1089 40.60 -58.29 26.21
C PRO A 1089 40.20 -56.82 26.25
N ASN A 1090 39.78 -56.33 27.43
CA ASN A 1090 39.82 -54.90 27.73
C ASN A 1090 41.26 -54.48 28.06
N GLN A 1091 41.58 -53.20 27.89
CA GLN A 1091 42.93 -52.68 28.13
C GLN A 1091 42.96 -51.71 29.30
N PHE A 1092 43.89 -51.94 30.23
CA PHE A 1092 44.03 -51.19 31.48
C PHE A 1092 45.51 -51.05 31.83
N TYR A 1093 46.20 -49.97 31.43
CA TYR A 1093 47.65 -49.85 31.66
C TYR A 1093 48.16 -48.42 31.65
N GLY A 1094 49.38 -48.18 32.15
CA GLY A 1094 50.10 -46.92 31.97
C GLY A 1094 49.54 -45.70 32.71
N ASN A 1095 48.57 -45.87 33.61
CA ASN A 1095 48.06 -44.78 34.45
C ASN A 1095 49.07 -44.44 35.56
N THR A 1096 49.21 -43.16 35.90
CA THR A 1096 50.34 -42.65 36.69
C THR A 1096 50.29 -43.05 38.18
N ASN A 1097 49.10 -43.07 38.78
CA ASN A 1097 48.93 -43.41 40.21
C ASN A 1097 48.37 -44.83 40.39
N LEU A 1098 47.04 -45.00 40.33
CA LEU A 1098 46.39 -46.30 40.45
C LEU A 1098 45.55 -46.58 39.20
N MET A 1099 45.49 -47.85 38.78
CA MET A 1099 44.55 -48.30 37.75
C MET A 1099 43.11 -48.20 38.27
N PHE A 1100 42.88 -48.63 39.51
CA PHE A 1100 41.60 -48.53 40.20
C PHE A 1100 41.82 -47.97 41.61
N ASP A 1101 41.09 -46.92 41.95
CA ASP A 1101 40.96 -46.40 43.32
C ASP A 1101 39.46 -46.36 43.65
N VAL A 1102 38.97 -47.46 44.23
CA VAL A 1102 37.54 -47.70 44.41
C VAL A 1102 37.21 -47.97 45.86
N CYS A 1103 36.23 -47.26 46.40
CA CYS A 1103 35.76 -47.48 47.76
C CYS A 1103 34.25 -47.73 47.82
N TYR A 1104 33.82 -48.51 48.80
CA TYR A 1104 32.41 -48.70 49.15
C TYR A 1104 32.17 -48.20 50.57
N SER A 1105 31.15 -47.34 50.69
CA SER A 1105 30.79 -46.68 51.94
C SER A 1105 30.40 -47.67 53.03
N PHE A 1106 30.49 -47.22 54.28
CA PHE A 1106 30.04 -48.01 55.42
C PHE A 1106 28.54 -48.34 55.30
N GLY A 1107 28.20 -49.63 55.38
CA GLY A 1107 26.83 -50.13 55.19
C GLY A 1107 26.43 -50.40 53.73
N ALA A 1108 27.29 -50.04 52.76
CA ALA A 1108 27.14 -50.51 51.39
C ALA A 1108 27.48 -52.00 51.30
N ARG A 1109 26.72 -52.77 50.53
CA ARG A 1109 27.00 -54.20 50.31
C ARG A 1109 28.11 -54.35 49.27
N SER A 1110 29.35 -54.09 49.67
CA SER A 1110 30.52 -54.21 48.81
C SER A 1110 30.70 -55.65 48.31
N PRO A 1111 31.17 -55.87 47.07
CA PRO A 1111 31.48 -57.20 46.57
C PRO A 1111 32.64 -57.83 47.37
N SER A 1112 32.63 -59.14 47.55
CA SER A 1112 33.73 -59.87 48.22
C SER A 1112 34.99 -59.97 47.35
N GLN A 1113 34.83 -59.88 46.03
CA GLN A 1113 35.90 -59.82 45.04
C GLN A 1113 35.39 -59.12 43.77
N ILE A 1114 36.30 -58.57 42.97
CA ILE A 1114 35.99 -58.05 41.63
C ILE A 1114 36.64 -58.96 40.59
N ASN A 1115 35.84 -59.56 39.72
CA ASN A 1115 36.34 -60.38 38.63
C ASN A 1115 36.84 -59.49 37.50
N ALA A 1116 38.12 -59.66 37.11
CA ALA A 1116 38.78 -58.89 36.07
C ALA A 1116 39.68 -59.79 35.20
N LYS A 1117 39.20 -61.00 34.91
CA LYS A 1117 39.90 -62.02 34.12
C LYS A 1117 39.95 -61.61 32.65
N GLY A 1118 40.92 -62.12 31.90
CA GLY A 1118 41.02 -61.90 30.45
C GLY A 1118 41.50 -60.52 30.00
N ASN A 1119 41.70 -59.57 30.93
CA ASN A 1119 42.09 -58.21 30.61
C ASN A 1119 43.60 -58.08 30.31
N TYR A 1120 43.98 -57.08 29.51
CA TYR A 1120 45.35 -56.68 29.24
C TYR A 1120 45.79 -55.57 30.21
N TRP A 1121 46.85 -55.83 30.98
CA TRP A 1121 47.35 -54.95 32.05
C TRP A 1121 48.64 -54.20 31.69
N GLY A 1122 49.18 -54.40 30.48
CA GLY A 1122 50.50 -53.90 30.09
C GLY A 1122 51.54 -55.02 29.98
N ALA A 1123 52.81 -54.71 30.28
CA ALA A 1123 53.92 -55.67 30.20
C ALA A 1123 53.89 -56.76 31.30
N SER A 1124 53.16 -56.53 32.38
CA SER A 1124 53.00 -57.45 33.52
C SER A 1124 51.57 -57.41 34.04
N VAL A 1125 51.19 -58.43 34.81
CA VAL A 1125 49.91 -58.44 35.54
C VAL A 1125 49.88 -57.30 36.54
N ILE A 1126 48.73 -56.65 36.67
CA ILE A 1126 48.50 -55.63 37.70
C ILE A 1126 48.78 -56.20 39.10
N THR A 1127 49.55 -55.45 39.88
CA THR A 1127 49.99 -55.79 41.23
C THR A 1127 49.15 -55.06 42.30
N PRO A 1128 49.12 -55.54 43.55
CA PRO A 1128 48.38 -54.87 44.63
C PRO A 1128 48.81 -53.43 44.95
N SER A 1129 49.97 -52.97 44.47
CA SER A 1129 50.38 -51.55 44.58
C SER A 1129 49.78 -50.65 43.51
N GLU A 1130 49.22 -51.22 42.45
CA GLU A 1130 48.68 -50.49 41.29
C GLU A 1130 47.15 -50.36 41.37
N TYR A 1131 46.51 -50.89 42.41
CA TYR A 1131 45.09 -50.67 42.68
C TYR A 1131 44.79 -50.59 44.18
N SER A 1132 43.73 -49.87 44.52
CA SER A 1132 43.12 -49.78 45.85
C SER A 1132 41.63 -50.04 45.68
N ILE A 1133 41.13 -51.15 46.23
CA ILE A 1133 39.70 -51.47 46.22
C ILE A 1133 39.30 -51.86 47.64
N VAL A 1134 38.51 -51.02 48.30
CA VAL A 1134 38.17 -51.17 49.73
C VAL A 1134 36.67 -51.17 49.96
N GLY A 1135 36.18 -52.17 50.69
CA GLY A 1135 34.83 -52.23 51.24
C GLY A 1135 34.76 -51.67 52.65
N ASN A 1136 33.56 -51.28 53.10
CA ASN A 1136 33.28 -50.84 54.47
C ASN A 1136 34.16 -49.68 54.98
N GLY A 1137 34.49 -48.73 54.11
CA GLY A 1137 35.28 -47.56 54.49
C GLY A 1137 35.82 -46.79 53.30
N CYS A 1138 35.09 -45.77 52.85
CA CYS A 1138 35.65 -44.75 51.97
C CYS A 1138 36.50 -43.75 52.77
N PRO A 1139 37.46 -43.04 52.13
CA PRO A 1139 38.21 -41.98 52.78
C PRO A 1139 37.28 -41.00 53.51
N GLY A 1140 37.50 -40.84 54.82
CA GLY A 1140 36.69 -39.96 55.69
C GLY A 1140 35.45 -40.60 56.32
N GLU A 1141 35.15 -41.88 56.07
CA GLU A 1141 34.03 -42.59 56.70
C GLU A 1141 34.45 -43.47 57.89
N PHE A 1142 33.56 -43.64 58.87
CA PHE A 1142 33.76 -44.54 60.01
C PHE A 1142 33.55 -46.00 59.58
N GLY A 1143 34.61 -46.80 59.56
CA GLY A 1143 34.55 -48.22 59.24
C GLY A 1143 35.96 -48.84 59.23
N ASN A 1144 36.04 -50.17 59.39
CA ASN A 1144 37.29 -50.90 59.21
C ASN A 1144 37.40 -51.26 57.72
N PRO A 1145 38.30 -50.62 56.95
CA PRO A 1145 38.42 -50.88 55.51
C PRO A 1145 38.76 -52.35 55.28
N GLN A 1146 38.03 -52.99 54.37
CA GLN A 1146 38.24 -54.37 53.95
C GLN A 1146 38.77 -54.37 52.52
N ASN A 1147 40.00 -54.84 52.31
CA ASN A 1147 40.53 -54.98 50.96
C ASN A 1147 39.71 -56.00 50.17
N ILE A 1148 39.25 -55.60 48.99
CA ILE A 1148 38.53 -56.44 48.04
C ILE A 1148 39.53 -56.92 47.01
N ALA A 1149 39.63 -58.23 46.84
CA ALA A 1149 40.58 -58.81 45.89
C ALA A 1149 40.14 -58.56 44.44
N LEU A 1150 41.11 -58.21 43.58
CA LEU A 1150 40.94 -58.14 42.13
C LEU A 1150 41.39 -59.48 41.51
N VAL A 1151 40.48 -60.23 40.92
CA VAL A 1151 40.79 -61.55 40.33
C VAL A 1151 41.24 -61.38 38.88
N THR A 1152 42.54 -61.46 38.66
CA THR A 1152 43.21 -61.16 37.37
C THR A 1152 43.72 -62.40 36.63
N THR A 1153 43.25 -63.59 37.01
CA THR A 1153 43.64 -64.86 36.38
C THR A 1153 43.38 -64.83 34.88
N SER A 1154 44.22 -65.54 34.12
CA SER A 1154 44.09 -65.61 32.66
C SER A 1154 44.16 -64.20 32.03
N HIS A 1155 45.16 -63.40 32.44
CA HIS A 1155 45.40 -62.07 31.87
C HIS A 1155 45.91 -62.18 30.43
N SER A 1156 45.51 -61.23 29.59
CA SER A 1156 45.92 -61.18 28.19
C SER A 1156 47.29 -60.50 28.07
N THR A 1157 48.13 -60.99 27.16
CA THR A 1157 49.37 -60.32 26.70
C THR A 1157 49.18 -59.59 25.37
N CYS A 1158 47.98 -59.64 24.80
CA CYS A 1158 47.69 -59.12 23.48
C CYS A 1158 47.39 -57.60 23.54
N PHE A 1159 48.23 -56.81 22.85
CA PHE A 1159 48.14 -55.35 22.76
C PHE A 1159 47.64 -54.87 21.39
N SER A 1160 46.68 -53.93 21.34
CA SER A 1160 46.21 -53.30 20.10
C SER A 1160 46.19 -51.79 20.23
N ALA A 1161 46.89 -51.12 19.32
CA ALA A 1161 46.93 -49.65 19.26
C ALA A 1161 45.69 -49.04 18.58
N THR A 1162 44.92 -49.78 17.77
CA THR A 1162 43.95 -49.17 16.82
C THR A 1162 42.48 -49.57 17.02
N SER A 1163 42.16 -50.79 17.46
CA SER A 1163 40.77 -51.27 17.67
C SER A 1163 40.68 -52.42 18.68
N CYS A 1164 39.47 -52.93 18.97
CA CYS A 1164 39.34 -54.24 19.63
C CYS A 1164 40.07 -55.30 18.80
N MET A 1165 40.96 -56.04 19.45
CA MET A 1165 41.68 -57.13 18.80
C MET A 1165 40.92 -58.44 18.98
N ASN A 1166 40.92 -59.25 17.91
CA ASN A 1166 40.62 -60.67 17.99
C ASN A 1166 41.97 -61.42 18.07
N CYS A 1167 42.29 -61.97 19.23
CA CYS A 1167 43.59 -62.56 19.56
C CYS A 1167 43.96 -63.83 18.75
N ALA A 1168 43.24 -64.15 17.67
CA ALA A 1168 43.42 -65.37 16.87
C ALA A 1168 44.29 -65.22 15.62
N SER A 1169 44.75 -64.03 15.23
CA SER A 1169 45.37 -63.80 13.91
C SER A 1169 46.89 -63.59 13.89
N GLY A 1170 47.56 -63.55 15.04
CA GLY A 1170 49.02 -63.48 15.12
C GLY A 1170 49.66 -64.86 15.06
N GLY A 1171 50.19 -65.26 13.91
CA GLY A 1171 50.97 -66.50 13.74
C GLY A 1171 52.24 -66.50 14.60
N GLY A 1172 52.13 -67.00 15.82
CA GLY A 1172 53.23 -67.20 16.75
C GLY A 1172 52.76 -68.06 17.91
N SER A 1173 53.27 -69.28 18.00
CA SER A 1173 52.87 -70.30 18.96
C SER A 1173 53.15 -69.88 20.42
N SER A 1174 52.15 -69.32 21.10
CA SER A 1174 51.98 -69.40 22.56
C SER A 1174 50.61 -68.89 23.00
N SER A 1175 49.79 -69.81 23.53
CA SER A 1175 48.50 -69.65 24.22
C SER A 1175 47.44 -68.72 23.60
N SER A 1176 46.66 -69.25 22.66
CA SER A 1176 45.25 -68.85 22.54
C SER A 1176 44.54 -69.23 23.85
N MET A 1177 43.98 -68.27 24.58
CA MET A 1177 42.99 -68.56 25.62
C MET A 1177 41.70 -69.04 24.93
N LEU A 1178 41.68 -70.30 24.53
CA LEU A 1178 40.45 -70.98 24.15
C LEU A 1178 39.62 -71.15 25.42
N VAL A 1179 38.34 -70.77 25.33
CA VAL A 1179 37.36 -71.04 26.38
C VAL A 1179 37.11 -72.54 26.35
N ASN A 1180 37.84 -73.32 27.17
CA ASN A 1180 37.61 -74.76 27.27
C ASN A 1180 36.26 -75.02 27.99
N GLU A 1181 35.33 -75.65 27.28
CA GLU A 1181 33.93 -75.94 27.65
C GLU A 1181 33.71 -76.94 28.82
N GLU A 1182 34.70 -77.24 29.66
CA GLU A 1182 34.50 -78.21 30.76
C GLU A 1182 34.82 -77.61 32.13
N THR A 1183 33.83 -76.99 32.75
CA THR A 1183 33.75 -76.90 34.23
C THR A 1183 32.29 -76.97 34.71
N PRO A 1184 31.94 -77.84 35.69
CA PRO A 1184 30.58 -77.95 36.21
C PRO A 1184 30.22 -76.84 37.23
N SER A 1185 29.06 -76.20 37.01
CA SER A 1185 28.12 -75.66 38.01
C SER A 1185 28.64 -74.96 39.28
N VAL A 1186 29.46 -73.90 39.14
CA VAL A 1186 29.61 -72.85 40.17
C VAL A 1186 29.14 -71.49 39.61
N GLU A 1187 28.09 -71.50 38.81
CA GLU A 1187 27.51 -70.27 38.22
C GLU A 1187 26.49 -69.57 39.15
N SER A 1188 25.97 -70.24 40.19
CA SER A 1188 24.82 -69.69 40.92
C SER A 1188 25.14 -68.61 41.96
N VAL A 1189 26.36 -68.53 42.52
CA VAL A 1189 26.59 -67.66 43.71
C VAL A 1189 27.09 -66.25 43.36
N VAL A 1190 27.75 -66.05 42.22
CA VAL A 1190 28.22 -64.72 41.80
C VAL A 1190 27.20 -64.05 40.88
N GLN A 1191 26.47 -64.83 40.07
CA GLN A 1191 25.45 -64.31 39.17
C GLN A 1191 24.21 -63.87 39.95
N GLU A 1192 23.82 -64.53 41.04
CA GLU A 1192 22.66 -64.14 41.87
C GLU A 1192 22.90 -62.81 42.63
N ALA A 1193 24.15 -62.48 42.98
CA ALA A 1193 24.48 -61.17 43.56
C ALA A 1193 24.49 -60.02 42.54
N PHE A 1194 24.86 -60.31 41.29
CA PHE A 1194 24.88 -59.34 40.19
C PHE A 1194 23.48 -59.15 39.56
N THR A 1195 22.69 -60.23 39.44
CA THR A 1195 21.35 -60.22 38.83
C THR A 1195 20.27 -59.84 39.82
N VAL A 1196 20.22 -60.37 41.06
CA VAL A 1196 19.06 -60.08 41.96
C VAL A 1196 19.08 -58.64 42.49
N ALA A 1197 20.26 -58.03 42.65
CA ALA A 1197 20.38 -56.64 43.10
C ALA A 1197 20.12 -55.59 42.00
N ASN A 1198 20.31 -55.94 40.72
CA ASN A 1198 20.24 -54.99 39.60
C ASN A 1198 19.37 -55.46 38.42
N LEU A 1199 18.61 -56.56 38.55
CA LEU A 1199 17.60 -57.00 37.57
C LEU A 1199 16.65 -55.86 37.14
N PRO A 1200 16.24 -54.92 38.02
CA PRO A 1200 15.44 -53.76 37.62
C PRO A 1200 16.17 -52.71 36.78
N PHE A 1201 17.50 -52.75 36.69
CA PHE A 1201 18.33 -51.83 35.88
C PHE A 1201 18.82 -52.45 34.57
N ILE A 1202 18.82 -53.78 34.48
CA ILE A 1202 19.27 -54.55 33.30
C ILE A 1202 18.10 -54.86 32.35
N VAL A 1203 16.87 -54.96 32.87
CA VAL A 1203 15.60 -55.07 32.12
C VAL A 1203 15.02 -53.69 31.90
#